data_AF-A0A412XYK5-F1
#
_entry.id   AF-A0A412XYK5-F1
#
_cell.length_a   1.000
_cell.length_b   1.000
_cell.length_c   1.000
_cell.angle_alpha   90.00
_cell.angle_beta   90.00
_cell.angle_gamma   90.00
#
_symmetry.space_group_name_H-M   'P 1'
#
loop_
_entity.id
_entity.type
_entity.pdbx_description
1 polymer ?
#
loop_
_entity_poly.entity_id
_entity_poly.type
_entity_poly.pdbx_seq_one_letter_code
_entity_poly.pdbx_strand_id
1 'polypeptide(L)'
;MNRNKVINSFCSRKRWGEVLCLVLLFLYPASLHADEGMWMLGNLNKETRKAMKELGLQMPADRLYSTKRPSLKDAVVSFGGFCSGVVVSEDGLVFTNHHCGFSSIQQHSSVDHDYLKDGFVAHSREEELPNPELYVRFLLRTEDVTRRVLKATTPGMTEAERGLAIDSMMILIGDEVSKKDSTLVGIVDAYYGGNEFWLSVYRDFNDVRLVFAPPSSIGKFGWDTDNWMWPRHTGDFCVFRIYADKENRPADYSPDNVPYHPEYVAPITLDGYKEGSFCMTLGYPGSTERYLSSFGIEEMMNGMNQAMIDVRGVKQAIWKREMDRRDSIRIKYASKYDESSNYWKNSIGTNKAIRKLKVLDKKRQAEDALRKWIQKTPSEREKLLHLMSSLELNYKDRKEVNRAMAYFGESFINGPELVQFALTILNFDFEAEQKQVVAQLQKLLDKYANYDVTIDKEVFVAMLKEYRSKVDQAYLPDLYQTIDTLYGGNEQMYVDSLYAHSEITSPRGLKRFLERDTTFHMVDDPAVSLGIDLIVKFFDMRSQMAEASDNIEKDEREFNAAMRRMYADRNFYPDANSTMRLSFGTIGSYSPYDGADYDYYTTVKGIFEKVKEHSGDPDFAVQPEVLSLLASGDFGRYADEKGDMNVCFISNNDITGGNSGSAMFNGNGELLGLAFDGNWEAMSSDIVFEPEVQRCIGVDVRYMLFIIEKFGKASQLIQELKIEDRKK
;
A
#
# COMPACT_ATOMS: atom_id res chain seq x y z
N MET A 1 -43.00 -0.22 -79.45
CA MET A 1 -42.80 -0.94 -80.73
C MET A 1 -41.76 -2.04 -80.53
N ASN A 2 -41.96 -3.20 -81.16
CA ASN A 2 -41.06 -4.37 -81.30
C ASN A 2 -40.36 -4.93 -80.03
N ARG A 3 -40.69 -6.14 -79.55
CA ARG A 3 -40.41 -7.50 -80.11
C ARG A 3 -38.91 -7.86 -80.00
N ASN A 4 -38.57 -8.83 -79.12
CA ASN A 4 -38.34 -10.27 -79.42
C ASN A 4 -37.05 -10.50 -80.25
N LYS A 5 -36.18 -11.50 -80.03
CA LYS A 5 -36.26 -12.83 -79.37
C LYS A 5 -34.78 -13.37 -79.22
N VAL A 6 -34.36 -14.15 -78.20
CA VAL A 6 -34.24 -15.65 -78.19
C VAL A 6 -33.19 -16.18 -79.23
N ILE A 7 -32.21 -17.08 -78.96
CA ILE A 7 -32.07 -18.13 -77.92
C ILE A 7 -30.64 -18.77 -77.85
N ASN A 8 -30.27 -19.43 -76.72
CA ASN A 8 -29.27 -20.51 -76.48
C ASN A 8 -27.78 -20.32 -76.95
N SER A 9 -26.73 -21.00 -76.48
CA SER A 9 -26.50 -22.20 -75.63
C SER A 9 -25.05 -22.11 -75.04
N PHE A 10 -24.48 -22.93 -74.10
CA PHE A 10 -24.94 -23.97 -73.16
C PHE A 10 -23.82 -24.24 -72.10
N CYS A 11 -24.12 -24.91 -70.97
CA CYS A 11 -23.19 -25.41 -69.92
C CYS A 11 -22.33 -24.36 -69.15
N SER A 12 -22.09 -24.47 -67.83
CA SER A 12 -22.48 -25.47 -66.84
C SER A 12 -22.46 -24.90 -65.40
N ARG A 13 -23.55 -25.13 -64.64
CA ARG A 13 -23.65 -25.26 -63.16
C ARG A 13 -22.91 -24.22 -62.28
N LYS A 14 -23.66 -23.28 -61.66
CA LYS A 14 -24.21 -23.34 -60.27
C LYS A 14 -23.18 -22.95 -59.16
N ARG A 15 -23.51 -22.15 -58.13
CA ARG A 15 -24.73 -21.37 -57.78
C ARG A 15 -24.44 -20.54 -56.50
N TRP A 16 -25.16 -19.41 -56.31
CA TRP A 16 -25.21 -18.56 -55.09
C TRP A 16 -23.97 -17.70 -54.78
N GLY A 17 -24.19 -16.40 -54.52
CA GLY A 17 -23.11 -15.48 -54.11
C GLY A 17 -23.53 -14.03 -53.85
N GLU A 18 -24.80 -13.71 -53.59
CA GLU A 18 -25.28 -12.31 -53.45
C GLU A 18 -26.32 -12.12 -52.33
N VAL A 19 -25.94 -12.41 -51.06
CA VAL A 19 -26.55 -11.79 -49.86
C VAL A 19 -25.47 -11.72 -48.75
N LEU A 20 -24.43 -10.88 -48.91
CA LEU A 20 -23.42 -10.70 -47.85
C LEU A 20 -22.65 -9.36 -47.90
N CYS A 21 -23.37 -8.23 -47.84
CA CYS A 21 -22.75 -6.88 -47.81
C CYS A 21 -23.29 -5.96 -46.70
N LEU A 22 -23.81 -6.50 -45.60
CA LEU A 22 -24.44 -5.68 -44.53
C LEU A 22 -24.23 -6.20 -43.09
N VAL A 23 -23.16 -6.98 -42.83
CA VAL A 23 -22.79 -7.47 -41.49
C VAL A 23 -21.27 -7.41 -41.28
N LEU A 24 -20.67 -6.21 -41.38
CA LEU A 24 -19.21 -6.03 -41.28
C LEU A 24 -18.81 -4.73 -40.54
N LEU A 25 -19.62 -4.29 -39.58
CA LEU A 25 -19.43 -3.01 -38.86
C LEU A 25 -19.66 -3.07 -37.34
N PHE A 26 -19.72 -4.26 -36.73
CA PHE A 26 -19.75 -4.44 -35.27
C PHE A 26 -18.88 -5.62 -34.82
N LEU A 27 -17.60 -5.55 -35.19
CA LEU A 27 -16.52 -6.27 -34.51
C LEU A 27 -15.44 -5.25 -34.16
N TYR A 28 -15.66 -4.50 -33.09
CA TYR A 28 -14.53 -3.95 -32.34
C TYR A 28 -13.74 -5.16 -31.84
N PRO A 29 -12.46 -5.35 -32.23
CA PRO A 29 -11.61 -6.24 -31.46
C PRO A 29 -11.53 -5.63 -30.06
N ALA A 30 -11.93 -6.39 -29.04
CA ALA A 30 -11.50 -6.09 -27.69
C ALA A 30 -9.97 -6.27 -27.70
N SER A 31 -9.24 -5.16 -27.81
CA SER A 31 -7.79 -5.17 -27.71
C SER A 31 -7.42 -5.82 -26.38
N LEU A 32 -6.65 -6.91 -26.44
CA LEU A 32 -6.01 -7.49 -25.27
C LEU A 32 -4.92 -6.50 -24.80
N HIS A 33 -5.35 -5.51 -24.03
CA HIS A 33 -4.49 -4.54 -23.36
C HIS A 33 -4.12 -5.10 -21.98
N ALA A 34 -3.00 -5.82 -21.96
CA ALA A 34 -2.44 -6.43 -20.77
C ALA A 34 -1.56 -5.42 -20.01
N ASP A 35 -2.15 -4.27 -19.71
CA ASP A 35 -1.59 -3.20 -18.89
C ASP A 35 -2.17 -3.27 -17.45
N GLU A 36 -3.37 -3.84 -17.30
CA GLU A 36 -4.08 -4.02 -16.02
C GLU A 36 -3.57 -5.26 -15.26
N GLY A 37 -3.42 -5.12 -13.92
CA GLY A 37 -3.45 -6.24 -12.99
C GLY A 37 -2.18 -6.53 -12.19
N MET A 38 -2.39 -7.16 -11.03
CA MET A 38 -1.38 -7.51 -10.03
C MET A 38 -1.28 -9.05 -9.90
N TRP A 39 -0.50 -9.64 -10.79
CA TRP A 39 -0.47 -11.07 -11.09
C TRP A 39 0.36 -11.89 -10.09
N MET A 40 -0.11 -13.10 -9.74
CA MET A 40 0.64 -14.05 -8.91
C MET A 40 1.77 -14.71 -9.72
N LEU A 41 3.04 -14.42 -9.40
CA LEU A 41 4.22 -14.93 -10.13
C LEU A 41 4.25 -16.46 -10.25
N GLY A 42 3.91 -17.16 -9.16
CA GLY A 42 3.88 -18.62 -9.10
C GLY A 42 2.80 -19.26 -9.99
N ASN A 43 1.80 -18.49 -10.43
CA ASN A 43 0.62 -18.98 -11.16
C ASN A 43 0.30 -18.17 -12.44
N LEU A 44 1.32 -17.58 -13.09
CA LEU A 44 1.13 -16.89 -14.37
C LEU A 44 0.64 -17.87 -15.45
N ASN A 45 -0.56 -17.62 -15.99
CA ASN A 45 -1.17 -18.47 -17.01
C ASN A 45 -0.57 -18.22 -18.42
N LYS A 46 -1.08 -18.94 -19.42
CA LYS A 46 -0.57 -18.87 -20.80
C LYS A 46 -0.78 -17.51 -21.46
N GLU A 47 -1.89 -16.84 -21.16
CA GLU A 47 -2.26 -15.56 -21.77
C GLU A 47 -1.41 -14.44 -21.20
N THR A 48 -1.28 -14.36 -19.87
CA THR A 48 -0.39 -13.41 -19.18
C THR A 48 1.05 -13.56 -19.68
N ARG A 49 1.58 -14.79 -19.75
CA ARG A 49 2.94 -15.06 -20.29
C ARG A 49 3.11 -14.67 -21.76
N LYS A 50 2.06 -14.84 -22.58
CA LYS A 50 2.06 -14.44 -23.98
C LYS A 50 2.11 -12.91 -24.09
N ALA A 51 1.25 -12.22 -23.33
CA ALA A 51 1.15 -10.77 -23.35
C ALA A 51 2.45 -10.09 -22.90
N MET A 52 3.09 -10.55 -21.82
CA MET A 52 4.42 -10.06 -21.41
C MET A 52 5.44 -10.13 -22.56
N LYS A 53 5.45 -11.24 -23.31
CA LYS A 53 6.37 -11.43 -24.44
C LYS A 53 6.00 -10.53 -25.64
N GLU A 54 4.71 -10.33 -25.91
CA GLU A 54 4.23 -9.43 -26.97
C GLU A 54 4.55 -7.96 -26.65
N LEU A 55 4.56 -7.58 -25.37
CA LEU A 55 4.96 -6.24 -24.88
C LEU A 55 6.49 -6.02 -24.79
N GLY A 56 7.30 -7.08 -24.91
CA GLY A 56 8.76 -6.95 -24.98
C GLY A 56 9.58 -7.58 -23.85
N LEU A 57 9.02 -8.48 -23.04
CA LEU A 57 9.81 -9.33 -22.14
C LEU A 57 10.78 -10.21 -22.96
N GLN A 58 12.08 -9.97 -22.78
CA GLN A 58 13.17 -10.67 -23.46
C GLN A 58 13.68 -11.87 -22.65
N MET A 59 13.71 -11.74 -21.31
CA MET A 59 14.09 -12.84 -20.42
C MET A 59 13.05 -13.97 -20.42
N PRO A 60 13.46 -15.24 -20.25
CA PRO A 60 12.53 -16.35 -20.06
C PRO A 60 11.62 -16.14 -18.83
N ALA A 61 10.31 -16.33 -18.99
CA ALA A 61 9.33 -16.13 -17.90
C ALA A 61 9.45 -17.12 -16.72
N ASP A 62 10.28 -18.15 -16.84
CA ASP A 62 10.69 -19.08 -15.76
C ASP A 62 11.98 -18.64 -15.03
N ARG A 63 12.51 -17.45 -15.37
CA ARG A 63 13.52 -16.70 -14.61
C ARG A 63 12.91 -15.62 -13.72
N LEU A 64 11.63 -15.30 -13.87
CA LEU A 64 10.89 -14.41 -12.95
C LEU A 64 10.66 -15.09 -11.60
N TYR A 65 10.26 -16.36 -11.62
CA TYR A 65 9.96 -17.16 -10.44
C TYR A 65 10.39 -18.61 -10.65
N SER A 66 11.16 -19.17 -9.71
CA SER A 66 11.45 -20.60 -9.63
C SER A 66 11.59 -21.06 -8.19
N THR A 67 11.21 -22.30 -7.90
CA THR A 67 11.44 -22.96 -6.60
C THR A 67 12.65 -23.90 -6.61
N LYS A 68 13.43 -23.90 -7.70
CA LYS A 68 14.54 -24.85 -7.93
C LYS A 68 15.89 -24.21 -8.22
N ARG A 69 15.92 -22.90 -8.51
CA ARG A 69 17.11 -22.14 -8.87
C ARG A 69 16.85 -20.65 -8.58
N PRO A 70 17.89 -19.84 -8.34
CA PRO A 70 17.74 -18.40 -8.21
C PRO A 70 17.05 -17.74 -9.42
N SER A 71 16.14 -16.82 -9.11
CA SER A 71 15.21 -16.14 -10.00
C SER A 71 14.95 -14.70 -9.54
N LEU A 72 14.28 -13.88 -10.35
CA LEU A 72 14.12 -12.46 -10.06
C LEU A 72 13.38 -12.19 -8.72
N LYS A 73 12.43 -13.04 -8.34
CA LYS A 73 11.76 -12.99 -7.02
C LYS A 73 12.75 -12.98 -5.85
N ASP A 74 13.91 -13.62 -6.01
CA ASP A 74 14.86 -13.86 -4.92
C ASP A 74 15.70 -12.62 -4.57
N ALA A 75 15.62 -11.57 -5.40
CA ALA A 75 16.12 -10.22 -5.05
C ALA A 75 15.01 -9.26 -4.61
N VAL A 76 13.74 -9.64 -4.58
CA VAL A 76 12.63 -8.73 -4.21
C VAL A 76 12.06 -9.13 -2.87
N VAL A 77 12.04 -8.17 -1.94
CA VAL A 77 11.68 -8.38 -0.53
C VAL A 77 10.45 -7.57 -0.15
N SER A 78 9.68 -8.08 0.81
CA SER A 78 8.83 -7.21 1.61
C SER A 78 9.70 -6.53 2.65
N PHE A 79 9.56 -5.23 2.79
CA PHE A 79 10.33 -4.37 3.68
C PHE A 79 9.41 -3.91 4.82
N GLY A 80 9.69 -4.36 6.05
CA GLY A 80 8.87 -4.12 7.24
C GLY A 80 7.45 -4.71 7.21
N GLY A 81 7.03 -5.38 6.14
CA GLY A 81 5.66 -5.88 5.94
C GLY A 81 4.68 -4.88 5.33
N PHE A 82 5.10 -3.62 5.12
CA PHE A 82 4.25 -2.53 4.61
C PHE A 82 4.81 -1.89 3.32
N CYS A 83 6.06 -2.16 2.98
CA CYS A 83 6.73 -1.71 1.76
C CYS A 83 7.36 -2.89 1.01
N SER A 84 7.95 -2.58 -0.14
CA SER A 84 8.77 -3.44 -0.96
C SER A 84 10.23 -2.96 -0.96
N GLY A 85 11.15 -3.81 -1.42
CA GLY A 85 12.55 -3.44 -1.64
C GLY A 85 13.25 -4.41 -2.59
N VAL A 86 14.45 -4.06 -3.03
CA VAL A 86 15.25 -4.87 -3.97
C VAL A 86 16.72 -4.99 -3.57
N VAL A 87 17.22 -6.22 -3.60
CA VAL A 87 18.62 -6.58 -3.29
C VAL A 87 19.52 -6.36 -4.51
N VAL A 88 20.53 -5.51 -4.35
CA VAL A 88 21.35 -4.96 -5.44
C VAL A 88 22.86 -5.16 -5.30
N SER A 89 23.34 -5.73 -4.18
CA SER A 89 24.73 -6.20 -4.03
C SER A 89 24.83 -7.63 -3.50
N GLU A 90 25.99 -8.26 -3.72
CA GLU A 90 26.34 -9.56 -3.14
C GLU A 90 26.57 -9.50 -1.62
N ASP A 91 26.72 -8.30 -1.04
CA ASP A 91 26.80 -8.01 0.40
C ASP A 91 25.44 -7.48 0.96
N GLY A 92 24.32 -7.83 0.32
CA GLY A 92 22.99 -7.66 0.90
C GLY A 92 22.46 -6.22 0.96
N LEU A 93 22.97 -5.30 0.13
CA LEU A 93 22.37 -3.96 -0.01
C LEU A 93 20.95 -4.06 -0.57
N VAL A 94 20.01 -3.36 0.06
CA VAL A 94 18.60 -3.23 -0.31
C VAL A 94 18.29 -1.78 -0.64
N PHE A 95 17.75 -1.55 -1.83
CA PHE A 95 17.13 -0.28 -2.19
C PHE A 95 15.62 -0.34 -1.87
N THR A 96 15.10 0.71 -1.24
CA THR A 96 13.65 0.97 -1.01
C THR A 96 13.40 2.47 -1.07
N ASN A 97 12.16 2.93 -0.88
CA ASN A 97 11.84 4.36 -0.88
C ASN A 97 12.28 5.07 0.40
N HIS A 98 12.63 6.35 0.29
CA HIS A 98 12.94 7.22 1.43
C HIS A 98 11.76 7.24 2.40
N HIS A 99 10.52 7.30 1.91
CA HIS A 99 9.33 7.24 2.76
C HIS A 99 9.12 5.87 3.44
N CYS A 100 9.61 4.76 2.87
CA CYS A 100 9.58 3.44 3.51
C CYS A 100 10.60 3.31 4.65
N GLY A 101 11.78 3.91 4.50
CA GLY A 101 12.80 3.99 5.55
C GLY A 101 12.58 5.15 6.54
N PHE A 102 11.52 5.94 6.40
CA PHE A 102 11.40 7.24 7.06
C PHE A 102 11.30 7.15 8.58
N SER A 103 10.59 6.15 9.10
CA SER A 103 10.52 5.87 10.54
C SER A 103 11.88 5.51 11.12
N SER A 104 12.70 4.74 10.39
CA SER A 104 14.09 4.44 10.76
C SER A 104 14.98 5.70 10.74
N ILE A 105 14.90 6.52 9.68
CA ILE A 105 15.65 7.78 9.60
C ILE A 105 15.24 8.73 10.75
N GLN A 106 13.94 8.80 11.06
CA GLN A 106 13.39 9.57 12.18
C GLN A 106 13.88 9.04 13.53
N GLN A 107 13.89 7.72 13.74
CA GLN A 107 14.33 7.08 14.98
C GLN A 107 15.78 7.42 15.34
N HIS A 108 16.65 7.53 14.33
CA HIS A 108 18.05 7.93 14.51
C HIS A 108 18.26 9.46 14.53
N SER A 109 17.23 10.25 14.20
CA SER A 109 17.33 11.71 14.12
C SER A 109 17.15 12.40 15.48
N SER A 110 17.90 13.49 15.67
CA SER A 110 17.85 14.36 16.84
C SER A 110 18.09 15.82 16.44
N VAL A 111 18.01 16.75 17.38
CA VAL A 111 18.34 18.17 17.10
C VAL A 111 19.85 18.36 16.81
N ASP A 112 20.71 17.50 17.37
CA ASP A 112 22.15 17.54 17.15
C ASP A 112 22.58 16.80 15.86
N HIS A 113 21.79 15.79 15.44
CA HIS A 113 22.01 14.96 14.27
C HIS A 113 20.67 14.73 13.53
N ASP A 114 20.27 15.66 12.66
CA ASP A 114 18.97 15.65 11.99
C ASP A 114 19.05 14.95 10.62
N TYR A 115 19.10 13.61 10.62
CA TYR A 115 19.21 12.83 9.38
C TYR A 115 18.00 12.99 8.44
N LEU A 116 16.83 13.40 8.94
CA LEU A 116 15.70 13.78 8.11
C LEU A 116 16.02 15.01 7.23
N LYS A 117 16.72 15.99 7.79
CA LYS A 117 17.05 17.26 7.13
C LYS A 117 18.34 17.20 6.32
N ASP A 118 19.36 16.55 6.87
CA ASP A 118 20.73 16.59 6.35
C ASP A 118 21.12 15.30 5.59
N GLY A 119 20.30 14.24 5.70
CA GLY A 119 20.58 12.91 5.14
C GLY A 119 21.52 12.08 6.03
N PHE A 120 21.83 10.86 5.60
CA PHE A 120 22.72 9.93 6.29
C PHE A 120 23.59 9.16 5.29
N VAL A 121 24.86 8.92 5.63
CA VAL A 121 25.80 8.10 4.86
C VAL A 121 26.69 7.30 5.82
N ALA A 122 26.71 5.98 5.69
CA ALA A 122 27.72 5.13 6.31
C ALA A 122 28.96 5.03 5.38
N HIS A 123 30.12 5.42 5.89
CA HIS A 123 31.40 5.29 5.20
C HIS A 123 32.10 3.95 5.49
N SER A 124 31.67 3.21 6.52
CA SER A 124 32.07 1.82 6.79
C SER A 124 30.90 0.98 7.33
N ARG A 125 31.08 -0.35 7.38
CA ARG A 125 30.06 -1.31 7.87
C ARG A 125 29.74 -1.14 9.37
N GLU A 126 30.65 -0.53 10.12
CA GLU A 126 30.51 -0.22 11.55
C GLU A 126 29.69 1.06 11.79
N GLU A 127 29.52 1.91 10.76
CA GLU A 127 28.69 3.12 10.81
C GLU A 127 27.23 2.85 10.41
N GLU A 128 26.92 1.68 9.84
CA GLU A 128 25.57 1.30 9.42
C GLU A 128 24.63 1.12 10.64
N LEU A 129 23.56 1.94 10.71
CA LEU A 129 22.75 2.09 11.93
C LEU A 129 21.73 0.95 12.08
N PRO A 130 21.76 0.14 13.16
CA PRO A 130 20.77 -0.91 13.39
C PRO A 130 19.37 -0.35 13.63
N ASN A 131 18.34 -0.99 13.04
CA ASN A 131 16.95 -0.56 13.19
C ASN A 131 16.15 -1.65 13.93
N PRO A 132 15.87 -1.47 15.24
CA PRO A 132 15.00 -2.38 15.97
C PRO A 132 13.64 -2.53 15.29
N GLU A 133 13.09 -3.74 15.33
CA GLU A 133 11.79 -4.13 14.76
C GLU A 133 11.67 -4.09 13.22
N LEU A 134 12.65 -3.54 12.51
CA LEU A 134 12.71 -3.63 11.05
C LEU A 134 13.18 -5.02 10.63
N TYR A 135 12.46 -5.59 9.66
CA TYR A 135 12.83 -6.86 9.03
C TYR A 135 12.67 -6.78 7.51
N VAL A 136 13.36 -7.66 6.79
CA VAL A 136 13.06 -7.96 5.39
C VAL A 136 12.58 -9.40 5.24
N ARG A 137 11.66 -9.63 4.31
CA ARG A 137 11.01 -10.92 4.09
C ARG A 137 11.13 -11.38 2.64
N PHE A 138 11.76 -12.53 2.42
CA PHE A 138 11.95 -13.16 1.12
C PHE A 138 10.87 -14.22 0.85
N LEU A 139 10.23 -14.18 -0.33
CA LEU A 139 9.30 -15.22 -0.76
C LEU A 139 10.06 -16.44 -1.31
N LEU A 140 9.99 -17.58 -0.61
CA LEU A 140 10.63 -18.82 -1.07
C LEU A 140 9.75 -19.57 -2.08
N ARG A 141 8.46 -19.77 -1.76
CA ARG A 141 7.49 -20.49 -2.61
C ARG A 141 6.04 -20.14 -2.28
N THR A 142 5.14 -20.42 -3.22
CA THR A 142 3.67 -20.39 -3.06
C THR A 142 3.05 -21.75 -3.36
N GLU A 143 1.86 -22.03 -2.81
CA GLU A 143 1.12 -23.29 -2.97
C GLU A 143 -0.40 -23.06 -2.85
N ASP A 144 -1.20 -23.61 -3.79
CA ASP A 144 -2.66 -23.60 -3.70
C ASP A 144 -3.14 -24.57 -2.62
N VAL A 145 -3.71 -24.01 -1.55
CA VAL A 145 -4.27 -24.77 -0.42
C VAL A 145 -5.80 -24.67 -0.34
N THR A 146 -6.45 -24.09 -1.36
CA THR A 146 -7.91 -23.85 -1.44
C THR A 146 -8.73 -25.07 -1.07
N ARG A 147 -8.39 -26.24 -1.64
CA ARG A 147 -9.09 -27.51 -1.36
C ARG A 147 -8.89 -28.02 0.07
N ARG A 148 -7.79 -27.66 0.74
CA ARG A 148 -7.51 -28.03 2.13
C ARG A 148 -8.29 -27.12 3.08
N VAL A 149 -8.27 -25.81 2.82
CA VAL A 149 -9.02 -24.80 3.60
C VAL A 149 -10.52 -25.04 3.50
N LEU A 150 -11.09 -25.09 2.29
CA LEU A 150 -12.54 -25.25 2.10
C LEU A 150 -13.09 -26.59 2.61
N LYS A 151 -12.26 -27.62 2.82
CA LYS A 151 -12.68 -28.89 3.43
C LYS A 151 -13.07 -28.75 4.91
N ALA A 152 -12.66 -27.68 5.59
CA ALA A 152 -13.12 -27.35 6.93
C ALA A 152 -14.56 -26.81 6.95
N THR A 153 -15.09 -26.36 5.80
CA THR A 153 -16.41 -25.75 5.68
C THR A 153 -17.51 -26.75 5.30
N THR A 154 -18.75 -26.48 5.67
CA THR A 154 -19.92 -27.27 5.26
C THR A 154 -21.10 -26.36 4.85
N PRO A 155 -22.02 -26.80 3.98
CA PRO A 155 -23.11 -25.95 3.46
C PRO A 155 -24.14 -25.45 4.48
N GLY A 156 -24.07 -25.89 5.74
CA GLY A 156 -25.00 -25.51 6.81
C GLY A 156 -24.43 -24.52 7.83
N MET A 157 -23.17 -24.10 7.69
CA MET A 157 -22.54 -23.12 8.57
C MET A 157 -23.08 -21.71 8.34
N THR A 158 -23.14 -20.90 9.39
CA THR A 158 -23.25 -19.44 9.27
C THR A 158 -21.96 -18.85 8.68
N GLU A 159 -21.96 -17.58 8.27
CA GLU A 159 -20.73 -16.97 7.76
C GLU A 159 -19.66 -16.83 8.86
N ALA A 160 -20.05 -16.42 10.08
CA ALA A 160 -19.14 -16.41 11.23
C ALA A 160 -18.56 -17.81 11.56
N GLU A 161 -19.35 -18.88 11.52
CA GLU A 161 -18.87 -20.25 11.70
C GLU A 161 -17.91 -20.68 10.57
N ARG A 162 -18.22 -20.28 9.33
CA ARG A 162 -17.38 -20.55 8.15
C ARG A 162 -16.04 -19.82 8.26
N GLY A 163 -16.03 -18.54 8.66
CA GLY A 163 -14.83 -17.74 8.91
C GLY A 163 -13.93 -18.39 9.95
N LEU A 164 -14.47 -18.69 11.15
CA LEU A 164 -13.73 -19.37 12.21
C LEU A 164 -13.11 -20.72 11.77
N ALA A 165 -13.84 -21.51 10.97
CA ALA A 165 -13.35 -22.79 10.46
C ALA A 165 -12.22 -22.61 9.41
N ILE A 166 -12.28 -21.54 8.62
CA ILE A 166 -11.27 -21.16 7.63
C ILE A 166 -10.01 -20.64 8.34
N ASP A 167 -10.14 -19.68 9.25
CA ASP A 167 -9.02 -19.08 10.01
C ASP A 167 -8.25 -20.16 10.77
N SER A 168 -8.96 -21.05 11.46
CA SER A 168 -8.37 -22.20 12.17
C SER A 168 -7.54 -23.10 11.25
N MET A 169 -7.98 -23.30 10.00
CA MET A 169 -7.27 -24.11 9.01
C MET A 169 -6.10 -23.35 8.36
N MET A 170 -6.24 -22.05 8.15
CA MET A 170 -5.17 -21.16 7.66
C MET A 170 -4.00 -21.11 8.65
N ILE A 171 -4.29 -20.89 9.94
CA ILE A 171 -3.31 -20.92 11.03
C ILE A 171 -2.62 -22.30 11.08
N LEU A 172 -3.39 -23.39 11.08
CA LEU A 172 -2.83 -24.76 11.12
C LEU A 172 -1.87 -25.05 9.95
N ILE A 173 -2.18 -24.58 8.74
CA ILE A 173 -1.33 -24.75 7.56
C ILE A 173 -0.06 -23.90 7.66
N GLY A 174 -0.15 -22.66 8.17
CA GLY A 174 1.01 -21.81 8.42
C GLY A 174 1.96 -22.41 9.47
N ASP A 175 1.40 -22.84 10.60
CA ASP A 175 2.08 -23.52 11.70
C ASP A 175 2.90 -24.73 11.25
N GLU A 176 2.39 -25.54 10.31
CA GLU A 176 3.07 -26.72 9.79
C GLU A 176 4.39 -26.40 9.07
N VAL A 177 4.54 -25.17 8.55
CA VAL A 177 5.79 -24.69 7.96
C VAL A 177 6.83 -24.47 9.06
N SER A 178 6.50 -23.64 10.05
CA SER A 178 7.43 -23.27 11.14
C SER A 178 7.71 -24.41 12.11
N LYS A 179 6.79 -25.38 12.28
CA LYS A 179 7.02 -26.63 13.02
C LYS A 179 7.99 -27.59 12.30
N LYS A 180 8.13 -27.46 10.98
CA LYS A 180 9.05 -28.27 10.17
C LYS A 180 10.43 -27.63 10.03
N ASP A 181 10.48 -26.31 9.94
CA ASP A 181 11.70 -25.50 9.91
C ASP A 181 11.40 -24.16 10.58
N SER A 182 11.97 -23.95 11.78
CA SER A 182 11.72 -22.75 12.59
C SER A 182 12.33 -21.47 12.01
N THR A 183 13.11 -21.56 10.92
CA THR A 183 13.61 -20.39 10.17
C THR A 183 12.66 -19.92 9.07
N LEU A 184 11.52 -20.60 8.90
CA LEU A 184 10.53 -20.31 7.87
C LEU A 184 9.19 -19.88 8.48
N VAL A 185 8.54 -18.95 7.80
CA VAL A 185 7.19 -18.47 8.16
C VAL A 185 6.21 -18.91 7.07
N GLY A 186 5.15 -19.61 7.47
CA GLY A 186 4.03 -19.97 6.58
C GLY A 186 2.84 -19.04 6.81
N ILE A 187 2.37 -18.38 5.76
CA ILE A 187 1.18 -17.52 5.80
C ILE A 187 0.21 -18.01 4.73
N VAL A 188 -1.04 -18.28 5.10
CA VAL A 188 -2.11 -18.55 4.13
C VAL A 188 -2.94 -17.30 3.99
N ASP A 189 -3.10 -16.82 2.76
CA ASP A 189 -3.89 -15.63 2.46
C ASP A 189 -5.13 -16.00 1.64
N ALA A 190 -6.19 -15.22 1.81
CA ALA A 190 -7.44 -15.33 1.06
C ALA A 190 -7.39 -14.54 -0.25
N TYR A 191 -7.94 -15.10 -1.32
CA TYR A 191 -7.95 -14.54 -2.67
C TYR A 191 -9.37 -14.55 -3.25
N TYR A 192 -9.67 -13.57 -4.11
CA TYR A 192 -10.98 -13.39 -4.76
C TYR A 192 -12.15 -13.39 -3.76
N GLY A 193 -12.07 -12.58 -2.70
CA GLY A 193 -13.09 -12.52 -1.65
C GLY A 193 -13.24 -13.81 -0.82
N GLY A 194 -12.15 -14.57 -0.62
CA GLY A 194 -12.20 -15.84 0.13
C GLY A 194 -12.79 -17.02 -0.65
N ASN A 195 -12.70 -16.98 -1.99
CA ASN A 195 -13.03 -18.12 -2.87
C ASN A 195 -11.81 -19.03 -3.13
N GLU A 196 -10.58 -18.50 -3.00
CA GLU A 196 -9.31 -19.22 -3.17
C GLU A 196 -8.37 -18.92 -1.99
N PHE A 197 -7.46 -19.85 -1.67
CA PHE A 197 -6.51 -19.73 -0.56
C PHE A 197 -5.13 -20.23 -0.97
N TRP A 198 -4.10 -19.42 -0.76
CA TRP A 198 -2.74 -19.75 -1.13
C TRP A 198 -1.79 -19.61 0.07
N LEU A 199 -0.99 -20.65 0.30
CA LEU A 199 0.11 -20.64 1.24
C LEU A 199 1.33 -19.98 0.59
N SER A 200 1.84 -18.92 1.20
CA SER A 200 3.15 -18.34 0.94
C SER A 200 4.13 -18.80 2.03
N VAL A 201 5.31 -19.25 1.62
CA VAL A 201 6.40 -19.62 2.54
C VAL A 201 7.53 -18.61 2.40
N TYR A 202 7.88 -18.01 3.53
CA TYR A 202 8.80 -16.90 3.65
C TYR A 202 10.01 -17.25 4.52
N ARG A 203 11.06 -16.43 4.39
CA ARG A 203 12.17 -16.33 5.34
C ARG A 203 12.41 -14.86 5.66
N ASP A 204 12.48 -14.54 6.95
CA ASP A 204 12.62 -13.18 7.45
C ASP A 204 14.03 -12.96 7.99
N PHE A 205 14.57 -11.74 7.88
CA PHE A 205 15.84 -11.32 8.48
C PHE A 205 15.61 -10.07 9.32
N ASN A 206 16.03 -10.12 10.59
CA ASN A 206 15.67 -9.12 11.63
C ASN A 206 16.80 -8.14 11.97
N ASP A 207 17.98 -8.27 11.35
CA ASP A 207 19.07 -7.31 11.46
C ASP A 207 19.19 -6.56 10.12
N VAL A 208 18.52 -5.41 10.05
CA VAL A 208 18.46 -4.57 8.85
C VAL A 208 18.96 -3.17 9.23
N ARG A 209 20.07 -2.74 8.62
CA ARG A 209 20.80 -1.53 9.03
C ARG A 209 20.69 -0.43 7.98
N LEU A 210 20.57 0.83 8.40
CA LEU A 210 20.50 1.98 7.51
C LEU A 210 21.92 2.32 7.02
N VAL A 211 22.08 2.46 5.70
CA VAL A 211 23.37 2.67 5.03
C VAL A 211 23.44 4.04 4.37
N PHE A 212 22.35 4.46 3.72
CA PHE A 212 22.27 5.75 3.05
C PHE A 212 20.83 6.27 3.05
N ALA A 213 20.66 7.56 3.33
CA ALA A 213 19.44 8.30 3.06
C ALA A 213 19.80 9.68 2.48
N PRO A 214 19.21 10.10 1.35
CA PRO A 214 19.29 11.49 0.94
C PRO A 214 18.50 12.36 1.94
N PRO A 215 18.79 13.66 2.06
CA PRO A 215 17.96 14.57 2.86
C PRO A 215 16.52 14.62 2.33
N SER A 216 15.55 14.95 3.19
CA SER A 216 14.12 15.03 2.82
C SER A 216 13.83 16.03 1.69
N SER A 217 14.67 17.05 1.50
CA SER A 217 14.65 17.97 0.35
C SER A 217 14.88 17.31 -1.01
N ILE A 218 15.45 16.10 -1.03
CA ILE A 218 15.55 15.22 -2.20
C ILE A 218 14.56 14.08 -2.06
N GLY A 219 14.60 13.36 -0.93
CA GLY A 219 13.79 12.16 -0.67
C GLY A 219 12.28 12.39 -0.63
N LYS A 220 11.85 13.63 -0.38
CA LYS A 220 10.46 14.09 -0.31
C LYS A 220 10.27 15.46 -0.96
N PHE A 221 11.09 15.84 -1.95
CA PHE A 221 10.94 17.10 -2.70
C PHE A 221 9.50 17.28 -3.19
N GLY A 222 8.90 18.43 -2.86
CA GLY A 222 7.51 18.82 -3.13
C GLY A 222 6.47 18.27 -2.13
N TRP A 223 6.89 17.39 -1.21
CA TRP A 223 6.13 16.83 -0.08
C TRP A 223 4.61 16.71 -0.27
N ASP A 224 3.81 17.36 0.58
CA ASP A 224 2.34 17.25 0.59
C ASP A 224 1.73 17.84 -0.68
N THR A 225 2.35 18.87 -1.27
CA THR A 225 1.89 19.50 -2.51
C THR A 225 1.99 18.53 -3.70
N ASP A 226 3.16 17.91 -3.90
CA ASP A 226 3.45 16.99 -5.00
C ASP A 226 2.96 15.55 -4.77
N ASN A 227 2.67 15.10 -3.54
CA ASN A 227 2.23 13.72 -3.27
C ASN A 227 1.03 13.31 -4.17
N TRP A 228 1.05 12.10 -4.76
CA TRP A 228 0.12 11.63 -5.80
C TRP A 228 0.10 12.43 -7.13
N MET A 229 0.95 13.45 -7.35
CA MET A 229 0.98 14.25 -8.58
C MET A 229 2.06 13.82 -9.58
N TRP A 230 1.77 13.94 -10.87
CA TRP A 230 2.76 13.99 -11.96
C TRP A 230 2.60 15.35 -12.68
N PRO A 231 3.68 16.02 -13.15
CA PRO A 231 5.10 15.63 -13.11
C PRO A 231 5.77 15.70 -11.73
N ARG A 232 6.58 14.68 -11.42
CA ARG A 232 7.29 14.51 -10.13
C ARG A 232 8.81 14.63 -10.29
N HIS A 233 9.49 15.13 -9.26
CA HIS A 233 10.95 15.37 -9.28
C HIS A 233 11.63 14.92 -7.97
N THR A 234 11.10 13.86 -7.36
CA THR A 234 11.48 13.40 -6.01
C THR A 234 12.48 12.26 -6.11
N GLY A 235 13.61 12.38 -5.42
CA GLY A 235 14.60 11.31 -5.28
C GLY A 235 14.20 10.33 -4.17
N ASP A 236 13.02 9.72 -4.27
CA ASP A 236 12.42 8.93 -3.20
C ASP A 236 13.07 7.55 -3.07
N PHE A 237 14.27 7.51 -2.48
CA PHE A 237 15.00 6.28 -2.18
C PHE A 237 15.83 6.39 -0.90
N CYS A 238 16.10 5.25 -0.28
CA CYS A 238 17.16 5.06 0.70
C CYS A 238 17.71 3.63 0.59
N VAL A 239 18.81 3.38 1.30
CA VAL A 239 19.57 2.13 1.21
C VAL A 239 19.74 1.54 2.61
N PHE A 240 19.41 0.27 2.72
CA PHE A 240 19.67 -0.56 3.89
C PHE A 240 20.60 -1.72 3.54
N ARG A 241 21.13 -2.41 4.55
CA ARG A 241 21.83 -3.69 4.39
C ARG A 241 21.21 -4.75 5.29
N ILE A 242 21.07 -5.95 4.74
CA ILE A 242 20.64 -7.13 5.48
C ILE A 242 21.87 -7.76 6.14
N TYR A 243 21.76 -8.09 7.42
CA TYR A 243 22.75 -8.83 8.17
C TYR A 243 22.24 -10.23 8.56
N ALA A 244 23.18 -11.15 8.73
CA ALA A 244 22.94 -12.57 9.00
C ALA A 244 23.98 -13.09 10.00
N ASP A 245 23.76 -14.32 10.50
CA ASP A 245 24.79 -15.01 11.26
C ASP A 245 25.96 -15.47 10.37
N LYS A 246 27.00 -16.04 11.01
CA LYS A 246 28.22 -16.51 10.32
C LYS A 246 27.99 -17.70 9.38
N GLU A 247 26.80 -18.30 9.40
CA GLU A 247 26.34 -19.34 8.48
C GLU A 247 25.35 -18.80 7.43
N ASN A 248 25.23 -17.47 7.29
CA ASN A 248 24.35 -16.77 6.35
C ASN A 248 22.85 -17.01 6.58
N ARG A 249 22.45 -17.31 7.83
CA ARG A 249 21.06 -17.52 8.24
C ARG A 249 20.48 -16.27 8.93
N PRO A 250 19.14 -16.14 8.96
CA PRO A 250 18.48 -15.14 9.79
C PRO A 250 18.95 -15.12 11.23
N ALA A 251 19.21 -13.92 11.73
CA ALA A 251 19.51 -13.64 13.13
C ALA A 251 18.80 -12.36 13.56
N ASP A 252 18.52 -12.26 14.87
CA ASP A 252 18.28 -10.96 15.51
C ASP A 252 19.60 -10.16 15.56
N TYR A 253 19.51 -8.85 15.81
CA TYR A 253 20.69 -7.97 15.86
C TYR A 253 21.80 -8.48 16.78
N SER A 254 23.02 -8.52 16.25
CA SER A 254 24.25 -8.78 16.99
C SER A 254 25.41 -8.00 16.38
N PRO A 255 26.35 -7.47 17.19
CA PRO A 255 27.58 -6.88 16.67
C PRO A 255 28.48 -7.90 15.96
N ASP A 256 28.27 -9.20 16.18
CA ASP A 256 28.97 -10.31 15.51
C ASP A 256 28.35 -10.72 14.15
N ASN A 257 27.17 -10.20 13.79
CA ASN A 257 26.53 -10.50 12.51
C ASN A 257 27.33 -9.91 11.34
N VAL A 258 27.25 -10.58 10.19
CA VAL A 258 27.93 -10.20 8.95
C VAL A 258 26.90 -9.84 7.87
N PRO A 259 27.28 -9.08 6.82
CA PRO A 259 26.42 -8.87 5.67
C PRO A 259 25.87 -10.17 5.10
N TYR A 260 24.57 -10.18 4.80
CA TYR A 260 23.89 -11.31 4.18
C TYR A 260 24.27 -11.45 2.70
N HIS A 261 24.66 -12.65 2.30
CA HIS A 261 24.92 -13.00 0.90
C HIS A 261 23.66 -13.61 0.26
N PRO A 262 22.97 -12.91 -0.66
CA PRO A 262 21.72 -13.36 -1.25
C PRO A 262 21.93 -14.43 -2.34
N GLU A 263 20.92 -15.27 -2.57
CA GLU A 263 20.95 -16.27 -3.67
C GLU A 263 20.84 -15.63 -5.07
N TYR A 264 20.30 -14.41 -5.16
CA TYR A 264 20.17 -13.63 -6.39
C TYR A 264 20.37 -12.14 -6.11
N VAL A 265 21.02 -11.44 -7.05
CA VAL A 265 21.21 -9.99 -7.01
C VAL A 265 20.60 -9.39 -8.29
N ALA A 266 19.77 -8.36 -8.13
CA ALA A 266 19.22 -7.63 -9.25
C ALA A 266 20.33 -6.86 -10.00
N PRO A 267 20.57 -7.11 -11.30
CA PRO A 267 21.44 -6.26 -12.09
C PRO A 267 20.79 -4.89 -12.30
N ILE A 268 21.59 -3.82 -12.28
CA ILE A 268 21.17 -2.45 -12.56
C ILE A 268 21.64 -2.05 -13.96
N THR A 269 20.81 -1.38 -14.75
CA THR A 269 21.22 -0.86 -16.07
C THR A 269 21.43 0.67 -16.07
N LEU A 270 22.46 1.14 -16.78
CA LEU A 270 22.65 2.57 -17.11
C LEU A 270 22.20 2.92 -18.54
N ASP A 271 21.62 1.96 -19.26
CA ASP A 271 21.19 2.17 -20.65
C ASP A 271 20.03 3.18 -20.72
N GLY A 272 19.18 3.22 -19.70
CA GLY A 272 18.00 4.06 -19.60
C GLY A 272 16.78 3.41 -20.27
N TYR A 273 15.83 4.25 -20.70
CA TYR A 273 14.57 3.83 -21.31
C TYR A 273 14.08 4.90 -22.30
N LYS A 274 13.05 4.54 -23.06
CA LYS A 274 12.33 5.40 -24.00
C LYS A 274 10.85 5.04 -23.99
N GLU A 275 10.01 5.87 -24.59
CA GLU A 275 8.60 5.56 -24.79
C GLU A 275 8.42 4.22 -25.53
N GLY A 276 7.50 3.40 -25.04
CA GLY A 276 7.27 2.03 -25.49
C GLY A 276 8.25 0.97 -24.95
N SER A 277 9.24 1.33 -24.12
CA SER A 277 10.08 0.34 -23.43
C SER A 277 9.24 -0.52 -22.48
N PHE A 278 9.39 -1.85 -22.55
CA PHE A 278 8.79 -2.78 -21.58
C PHE A 278 9.25 -2.45 -20.15
N CYS A 279 8.29 -2.40 -19.24
CA CYS A 279 8.53 -2.23 -17.80
C CYS A 279 7.66 -3.21 -17.01
N MET A 280 8.23 -3.81 -15.97
CA MET A 280 7.50 -4.62 -15.01
C MET A 280 7.85 -4.25 -13.57
N THR A 281 6.83 -4.14 -12.73
CA THR A 281 6.96 -3.82 -11.30
C THR A 281 6.76 -5.09 -10.49
N LEU A 282 7.68 -5.36 -9.57
CA LEU A 282 7.68 -6.52 -8.69
C LEU A 282 7.73 -6.06 -7.23
N GLY A 283 6.74 -6.45 -6.43
CA GLY A 283 6.62 -6.01 -5.04
C GLY A 283 5.38 -6.56 -4.34
N TYR A 284 5.01 -5.93 -3.22
CA TYR A 284 4.01 -6.40 -2.26
C TYR A 284 2.85 -5.38 -2.15
N PRO A 285 1.96 -5.31 -3.15
CA PRO A 285 0.78 -4.46 -3.07
C PRO A 285 -0.08 -4.83 -1.85
N GLY A 286 -0.48 -3.83 -1.07
CA GLY A 286 -1.23 -3.95 0.17
C GLY A 286 -2.65 -4.46 -0.06
N SER A 287 -3.56 -3.60 -0.55
CA SER A 287 -4.96 -3.97 -0.78
C SER A 287 -5.55 -3.30 -2.03
N THR A 288 -6.49 -3.98 -2.68
CA THR A 288 -7.36 -3.44 -3.72
C THR A 288 -8.77 -4.01 -3.55
N GLU A 289 -9.77 -3.36 -4.15
CA GLU A 289 -11.19 -3.70 -4.08
C GLU A 289 -11.81 -3.77 -5.50
N ARG A 290 -11.09 -4.43 -6.42
CA ARG A 290 -11.45 -4.57 -7.85
C ARG A 290 -12.81 -5.22 -8.03
N TYR A 291 -13.14 -6.18 -7.16
CA TYR A 291 -14.36 -6.98 -7.25
C TYR A 291 -15.50 -6.52 -6.34
N LEU A 292 -15.32 -5.46 -5.55
CA LEU A 292 -16.35 -4.89 -4.69
C LEU A 292 -17.53 -4.35 -5.51
N SER A 293 -18.76 -4.59 -5.03
CA SER A 293 -19.98 -4.06 -5.65
C SER A 293 -20.11 -2.53 -5.56
N SER A 294 -21.02 -1.95 -6.34
CA SER A 294 -21.35 -0.51 -6.26
C SER A 294 -21.89 -0.10 -4.89
N PHE A 295 -22.49 -1.01 -4.12
CA PHE A 295 -22.95 -0.77 -2.75
C PHE A 295 -21.77 -0.59 -1.79
N GLY A 296 -20.80 -1.51 -1.83
CA GLY A 296 -19.58 -1.42 -1.03
C GLY A 296 -18.72 -0.20 -1.35
N ILE A 297 -18.62 0.17 -2.64
CA ILE A 297 -17.92 1.40 -3.05
C ILE A 297 -18.64 2.65 -2.53
N GLU A 298 -19.98 2.68 -2.58
CA GLU A 298 -20.75 3.81 -2.04
C GLU A 298 -20.65 3.90 -0.51
N GLU A 299 -20.55 2.77 0.20
CA GLU A 299 -20.27 2.75 1.64
C GLU A 299 -18.86 3.27 1.95
N MET A 300 -17.82 2.77 1.26
CA MET A 300 -16.43 3.22 1.41
C MET A 300 -16.30 4.75 1.23
N MET A 301 -16.91 5.29 0.18
CA MET A 301 -16.85 6.73 -0.12
C MET A 301 -17.43 7.61 0.98
N ASN A 302 -18.58 7.21 1.54
CA ASN A 302 -19.39 8.03 2.44
C ASN A 302 -19.15 7.72 3.93
N GLY A 303 -18.55 6.57 4.22
CA GLY A 303 -18.07 6.15 5.54
C GLY A 303 -16.58 6.47 5.70
N MET A 304 -15.72 5.45 5.54
CA MET A 304 -14.30 5.51 5.88
C MET A 304 -13.54 6.67 5.21
N ASN A 305 -13.68 6.85 3.89
CA ASN A 305 -12.97 7.92 3.19
C ASN A 305 -13.42 9.30 3.71
N GLN A 306 -14.71 9.52 3.95
CA GLN A 306 -15.20 10.80 4.45
C GLN A 306 -14.79 11.06 5.91
N ALA A 307 -14.78 10.03 6.76
CA ALA A 307 -14.27 10.11 8.12
C ALA A 307 -12.78 10.48 8.15
N MET A 308 -11.95 9.85 7.30
CA MET A 308 -10.55 10.24 7.16
C MET A 308 -10.38 11.69 6.69
N ILE A 309 -11.12 12.12 5.66
CA ILE A 309 -11.05 13.49 5.12
C ILE A 309 -11.35 14.53 6.20
N ASP A 310 -12.45 14.34 6.92
CA ASP A 310 -12.94 15.28 7.93
C ASP A 310 -12.00 15.31 9.15
N VAL A 311 -11.79 14.14 9.78
CA VAL A 311 -11.11 14.05 11.07
C VAL A 311 -9.60 14.25 10.95
N ARG A 312 -8.96 13.74 9.88
CA ARG A 312 -7.51 13.93 9.70
C ARG A 312 -7.14 15.38 9.41
N GLY A 313 -7.96 16.10 8.64
CA GLY A 313 -7.76 17.53 8.40
C GLY A 313 -7.71 18.36 9.70
N VAL A 314 -8.54 18.01 10.69
CA VAL A 314 -8.56 18.68 12.01
C VAL A 314 -7.29 18.39 12.82
N LYS A 315 -6.89 17.12 13.01
CA LYS A 315 -5.68 16.79 13.80
C LYS A 315 -4.38 17.23 13.11
N GLN A 316 -4.30 17.12 11.78
CA GLN A 316 -3.14 17.58 11.01
C GLN A 316 -2.94 19.10 11.12
N ALA A 317 -4.00 19.91 11.15
CA ALA A 317 -3.87 21.36 11.33
C ALA A 317 -3.21 21.72 12.68
N ILE A 318 -3.49 20.96 13.74
CA ILE A 318 -2.85 21.12 15.05
C ILE A 318 -1.38 20.69 14.99
N TRP A 319 -1.11 19.48 14.46
CA TRP A 319 0.25 18.96 14.35
C TRP A 319 1.16 19.85 13.49
N LYS A 320 0.72 20.24 12.29
CA LYS A 320 1.49 21.08 11.36
C LYS A 320 1.88 22.40 12.00
N ARG A 321 0.94 23.07 12.66
CA ARG A 321 1.17 24.34 13.37
C ARG A 321 2.26 24.22 14.44
N GLU A 322 2.36 23.09 15.13
CA GLU A 322 3.36 22.87 16.18
C GLU A 322 4.70 22.38 15.63
N MET A 323 4.69 21.56 14.58
CA MET A 323 5.89 21.18 13.83
C MET A 323 6.59 22.41 13.20
N ASP A 324 5.82 23.32 12.60
CA ASP A 324 6.33 24.56 11.99
C ASP A 324 6.91 25.55 13.02
N ARG A 325 6.61 25.36 14.31
CA ARG A 325 7.10 26.21 15.41
C ARG A 325 8.30 25.64 16.17
N ARG A 326 8.48 24.32 16.15
CA ARG A 326 9.40 23.61 17.05
C ARG A 326 10.06 22.43 16.33
N ASP A 327 11.35 22.53 16.02
CA ASP A 327 12.11 21.43 15.39
C ASP A 327 12.06 20.11 16.18
N SER A 328 12.06 20.18 17.51
CA SER A 328 11.90 19.00 18.37
C SER A 328 10.52 18.32 18.23
N ILE A 329 9.48 19.06 17.79
CA ILE A 329 8.18 18.50 17.44
C ILE A 329 8.16 18.05 15.99
N ARG A 330 8.73 18.83 15.05
CA ARG A 330 8.92 18.41 13.66
C ARG A 330 9.54 17.01 13.60
N ILE A 331 10.65 16.77 14.29
CA ILE A 331 11.32 15.47 14.31
C ILE A 331 10.42 14.40 14.94
N LYS A 332 9.82 14.64 16.12
CA LYS A 332 8.94 13.66 16.81
C LYS A 332 7.65 13.30 16.05
N TYR A 333 7.06 14.26 15.33
CA TYR A 333 5.77 14.12 14.67
C TYR A 333 5.87 13.83 13.17
N ALA A 334 7.05 13.94 12.55
CA ALA A 334 7.24 13.74 11.11
C ALA A 334 6.57 12.44 10.59
N SER A 335 6.96 11.28 11.12
CA SER A 335 6.45 9.99 10.62
C SER A 335 4.93 9.83 10.79
N LYS A 336 4.37 10.25 11.94
CA LYS A 336 2.92 10.14 12.19
C LYS A 336 2.10 11.15 11.40
N TYR A 337 2.67 12.33 11.10
CA TYR A 337 2.06 13.31 10.23
C TYR A 337 2.04 12.83 8.78
N ASP A 338 3.17 12.32 8.26
CA ASP A 338 3.31 11.81 6.90
C ASP A 338 2.33 10.67 6.60
N GLU A 339 2.27 9.67 7.48
CA GLU A 339 1.32 8.57 7.37
C GLU A 339 -0.13 9.09 7.34
N SER A 340 -0.44 10.06 8.21
CA SER A 340 -1.76 10.67 8.26
C SER A 340 -2.10 11.42 6.96
N SER A 341 -1.17 12.25 6.46
CA SER A 341 -1.33 13.07 5.25
C SER A 341 -1.51 12.21 4.02
N ASN A 342 -0.73 11.13 3.88
CA ASN A 342 -0.78 10.27 2.72
C ASN A 342 -2.17 9.65 2.48
N TYR A 343 -2.73 9.00 3.50
CA TYR A 343 -4.08 8.42 3.44
C TYR A 343 -5.19 9.48 3.37
N TRP A 344 -4.98 10.66 3.96
CA TRP A 344 -5.91 11.79 3.85
C TRP A 344 -6.01 12.29 2.41
N LYS A 345 -4.86 12.55 1.75
CA LYS A 345 -4.82 12.97 0.35
C LYS A 345 -5.32 11.88 -0.60
N ASN A 346 -4.99 10.61 -0.33
CA ASN A 346 -5.55 9.47 -1.04
C ASN A 346 -7.09 9.45 -0.96
N SER A 347 -7.68 9.54 0.25
CA SER A 347 -9.14 9.53 0.41
C SER A 347 -9.84 10.65 -0.38
N ILE A 348 -9.24 11.86 -0.44
CA ILE A 348 -9.72 12.97 -1.28
C ILE A 348 -9.62 12.59 -2.77
N GLY A 349 -8.45 12.10 -3.20
CA GLY A 349 -8.17 11.68 -4.58
C GLY A 349 -9.16 10.61 -5.05
N THR A 350 -9.27 9.51 -4.30
CA THR A 350 -10.15 8.37 -4.55
C THR A 350 -11.62 8.81 -4.68
N ASN A 351 -12.14 9.57 -3.71
CA ASN A 351 -13.52 10.09 -3.76
C ASN A 351 -13.76 11.09 -4.91
N LYS A 352 -12.72 11.78 -5.41
CA LYS A 352 -12.80 12.68 -6.57
C LYS A 352 -12.74 11.88 -7.88
N ALA A 353 -11.85 10.89 -7.97
CA ALA A 353 -11.66 10.02 -9.12
C ALA A 353 -12.92 9.18 -9.40
N ILE A 354 -13.49 8.52 -8.39
CA ILE A 354 -14.73 7.74 -8.52
C ILE A 354 -15.86 8.56 -9.17
N ARG A 355 -16.01 9.83 -8.77
CA ARG A 355 -17.01 10.76 -9.31
C ARG A 355 -16.66 11.22 -10.73
N LYS A 356 -15.41 11.63 -10.99
CA LYS A 356 -14.93 12.11 -12.31
C LYS A 356 -15.06 11.01 -13.38
N LEU A 357 -14.67 9.78 -13.04
CA LEU A 357 -14.59 8.62 -13.93
C LEU A 357 -15.88 7.79 -13.98
N LYS A 358 -16.89 8.16 -13.18
CA LYS A 358 -18.19 7.48 -13.09
C LYS A 358 -18.08 5.99 -12.73
N VAL A 359 -17.18 5.66 -11.81
CA VAL A 359 -16.89 4.25 -11.42
C VAL A 359 -18.13 3.53 -10.92
N LEU A 360 -19.00 4.19 -10.14
CA LEU A 360 -20.28 3.63 -9.70
C LEU A 360 -21.22 3.29 -10.87
N ASP A 361 -21.28 4.12 -11.93
CA ASP A 361 -22.10 3.85 -13.12
C ASP A 361 -21.55 2.64 -13.90
N LYS A 362 -20.21 2.53 -14.02
CA LYS A 362 -19.54 1.37 -14.65
C LYS A 362 -19.86 0.07 -13.88
N LYS A 363 -19.77 0.09 -12.55
CA LYS A 363 -20.07 -1.06 -11.67
C LYS A 363 -21.54 -1.47 -11.74
N ARG A 364 -22.47 -0.50 -11.63
CA ARG A 364 -23.92 -0.74 -11.77
C ARG A 364 -24.31 -1.35 -13.11
N GLN A 365 -23.66 -0.97 -14.22
CA GLN A 365 -23.89 -1.61 -15.53
C GLN A 365 -23.45 -3.08 -15.55
N ALA A 366 -22.33 -3.41 -14.89
CA ALA A 366 -21.84 -4.78 -14.76
C ALA A 366 -22.74 -5.64 -13.86
N GLU A 367 -23.24 -5.09 -12.76
CA GLU A 367 -24.25 -5.71 -11.87
C GLU A 367 -25.57 -5.97 -12.60
N ASP A 368 -25.99 -5.04 -13.46
CA ASP A 368 -27.17 -5.18 -14.31
C ASP A 368 -27.02 -6.30 -15.35
N ALA A 369 -25.80 -6.50 -15.89
CA ALA A 369 -25.46 -7.63 -16.74
C ALA A 369 -25.49 -8.95 -15.95
N LEU A 370 -24.91 -8.97 -14.75
CA LEU A 370 -24.92 -10.14 -13.86
C LEU A 370 -26.35 -10.55 -13.48
N ARG A 371 -27.21 -9.60 -13.09
CA ARG A 371 -28.63 -9.87 -12.79
C ARG A 371 -29.34 -10.53 -13.99
N LYS A 372 -29.09 -10.05 -15.21
CA LYS A 372 -29.65 -10.63 -16.46
C LYS A 372 -29.07 -12.01 -16.78
N TRP A 373 -27.81 -12.27 -16.44
CA TRP A 373 -27.16 -13.58 -16.61
C TRP A 373 -27.67 -14.61 -15.60
N ILE A 374 -27.72 -14.28 -14.31
CA ILE A 374 -28.33 -15.11 -13.25
C ILE A 374 -29.76 -15.48 -13.65
N GLN A 375 -30.56 -14.50 -14.09
CA GLN A 375 -31.92 -14.76 -14.56
C GLN A 375 -31.97 -15.73 -15.76
N LYS A 376 -30.99 -15.72 -16.66
CA LYS A 376 -30.98 -16.62 -17.84
C LYS A 376 -30.40 -18.01 -17.57
N THR A 377 -29.63 -18.19 -16.50
CA THR A 377 -28.92 -19.44 -16.20
C THR A 377 -29.59 -20.17 -15.03
N PRO A 378 -30.37 -21.27 -15.26
CA PRO A 378 -31.22 -21.86 -14.22
C PRO A 378 -30.49 -22.28 -12.94
N SER A 379 -29.29 -22.87 -13.05
CA SER A 379 -28.47 -23.32 -11.93
C SER A 379 -27.87 -22.18 -11.07
N GLU A 380 -27.75 -20.99 -11.65
CA GLU A 380 -27.33 -19.78 -10.96
C GLU A 380 -28.56 -19.09 -10.36
N ARG A 381 -29.67 -19.05 -11.10
CA ARG A 381 -30.96 -18.50 -10.62
C ARG A 381 -31.43 -19.18 -9.34
N GLU A 382 -31.31 -20.50 -9.25
CA GLU A 382 -31.71 -21.28 -8.06
C GLU A 382 -30.93 -20.87 -6.80
N LYS A 383 -29.69 -20.38 -6.95
CA LYS A 383 -28.79 -20.05 -5.84
C LYS A 383 -28.73 -18.55 -5.52
N LEU A 384 -28.69 -17.72 -6.57
CA LEU A 384 -28.30 -16.31 -6.48
C LEU A 384 -29.44 -15.32 -6.81
N LEU A 385 -30.70 -15.77 -6.85
CA LEU A 385 -31.84 -14.91 -7.17
C LEU A 385 -31.93 -13.67 -6.26
N HIS A 386 -31.57 -13.83 -4.99
CA HIS A 386 -31.68 -12.80 -3.96
C HIS A 386 -30.39 -12.01 -3.70
N LEU A 387 -29.27 -12.38 -4.34
CA LEU A 387 -27.94 -11.81 -4.10
C LEU A 387 -27.93 -10.27 -4.13
N MET A 388 -28.45 -9.69 -5.22
CA MET A 388 -28.46 -8.23 -5.41
C MET A 388 -29.34 -7.50 -4.40
N SER A 389 -30.49 -8.07 -4.06
CA SER A 389 -31.42 -7.50 -3.08
C SER A 389 -30.92 -7.65 -1.64
N SER A 390 -30.11 -8.68 -1.37
CA SER A 390 -29.50 -8.93 -0.08
C SER A 390 -28.34 -7.95 0.15
N LEU A 391 -27.46 -7.75 -0.83
CA LEU A 391 -26.45 -6.68 -0.80
C LEU A 391 -27.08 -5.31 -0.56
N GLU A 392 -28.07 -4.91 -1.37
CA GLU A 392 -28.75 -3.61 -1.25
C GLU A 392 -29.38 -3.40 0.13
N LEU A 393 -30.02 -4.43 0.69
CA LEU A 393 -30.64 -4.39 2.01
C LEU A 393 -29.60 -4.25 3.13
N ASN A 394 -28.64 -5.18 3.20
CA ASN A 394 -27.70 -5.22 4.33
C ASN A 394 -26.77 -3.99 4.35
N TYR A 395 -26.30 -3.51 3.20
CA TYR A 395 -25.51 -2.27 3.13
C TYR A 395 -26.30 -1.04 3.59
N LYS A 396 -27.59 -0.99 3.25
CA LYS A 396 -28.49 0.08 3.71
C LYS A 396 -28.74 0.00 5.21
N ASP A 397 -28.95 -1.21 5.75
CA ASP A 397 -29.35 -1.42 7.14
C ASP A 397 -28.20 -1.09 8.12
N ARG A 398 -26.93 -1.39 7.77
CA ARG A 398 -25.78 -1.01 8.62
C ARG A 398 -25.25 0.41 8.40
N LYS A 399 -25.71 1.12 7.38
CA LYS A 399 -25.07 2.34 6.83
C LYS A 399 -24.68 3.38 7.89
N GLU A 400 -25.63 3.82 8.72
CA GLU A 400 -25.39 4.91 9.67
C GLU A 400 -24.52 4.45 10.85
N VAL A 401 -24.66 3.20 11.29
CA VAL A 401 -23.83 2.59 12.35
C VAL A 401 -22.38 2.46 11.88
N ASN A 402 -22.16 1.92 10.67
CA ASN A 402 -20.83 1.76 10.10
C ASN A 402 -20.15 3.12 9.83
N ARG A 403 -20.93 4.12 9.38
CA ARG A 403 -20.44 5.50 9.26
C ARG A 403 -20.03 6.06 10.61
N ALA A 404 -20.84 5.92 11.66
CA ALA A 404 -20.47 6.36 13.00
C ALA A 404 -19.21 5.66 13.51
N MET A 405 -19.07 4.35 13.25
CA MET A 405 -17.88 3.56 13.60
C MET A 405 -16.61 4.04 12.88
N ALA A 406 -16.71 4.49 11.62
CA ALA A 406 -15.57 5.07 10.90
C ALA A 406 -15.09 6.40 11.54
N TYR A 407 -16.02 7.31 11.88
CA TYR A 407 -15.66 8.54 12.61
C TYR A 407 -15.14 8.22 14.02
N PHE A 408 -15.66 7.19 14.69
CA PHE A 408 -15.19 6.74 16.00
C PHE A 408 -13.75 6.24 15.94
N GLY A 409 -13.44 5.42 14.92
CA GLY A 409 -12.10 4.94 14.62
C GLY A 409 -11.10 6.09 14.43
N GLU A 410 -11.42 7.05 13.56
CA GLU A 410 -10.50 8.16 13.29
C GLU A 410 -10.36 9.19 14.41
N SER A 411 -11.41 9.41 15.20
CA SER A 411 -11.44 10.39 16.31
C SER A 411 -10.88 9.86 17.63
N PHE A 412 -11.00 8.56 17.91
CA PHE A 412 -10.55 7.98 19.20
C PHE A 412 -9.39 7.00 19.02
N ILE A 413 -9.55 5.99 18.15
CA ILE A 413 -8.54 4.92 17.99
C ILE A 413 -7.29 5.45 17.30
N ASN A 414 -7.45 6.18 16.20
CA ASN A 414 -6.37 6.85 15.46
C ASN A 414 -6.24 8.33 15.84
N GLY A 415 -6.86 8.74 16.95
CA GLY A 415 -6.92 10.12 17.44
C GLY A 415 -5.88 10.35 18.55
N PRO A 416 -6.29 10.59 19.81
CA PRO A 416 -5.37 10.87 20.91
C PRO A 416 -4.43 9.72 21.25
N GLU A 417 -3.17 10.03 21.50
CA GLU A 417 -2.14 9.07 21.90
C GLU A 417 -2.44 8.51 23.31
N LEU A 418 -3.00 9.31 24.24
CA LEU A 418 -3.46 8.82 25.54
C LEU A 418 -4.53 7.73 25.44
N VAL A 419 -5.47 7.85 24.48
CA VAL A 419 -6.50 6.81 24.23
C VAL A 419 -5.83 5.54 23.70
N GLN A 420 -4.87 5.67 22.78
CA GLN A 420 -4.10 4.52 22.31
C GLN A 420 -3.32 3.83 23.44
N PHE A 421 -2.76 4.57 24.40
CA PHE A 421 -2.08 3.99 25.55
C PHE A 421 -3.06 3.20 26.44
N ALA A 422 -4.23 3.78 26.76
CA ALA A 422 -5.27 3.11 27.53
C ALA A 422 -5.73 1.80 26.86
N LEU A 423 -6.02 1.84 25.57
CA LEU A 423 -6.44 0.66 24.80
C LEU A 423 -5.32 -0.39 24.67
N THR A 424 -4.05 0.04 24.54
CA THR A 424 -2.89 -0.89 24.53
C THR A 424 -2.78 -1.62 25.87
N ILE A 425 -3.01 -0.93 26.99
CA ILE A 425 -2.98 -1.50 28.35
C ILE A 425 -4.16 -2.45 28.59
N LEU A 426 -5.36 -2.11 28.11
CA LEU A 426 -6.55 -2.96 28.23
C LEU A 426 -6.46 -4.25 27.40
N ASN A 427 -5.68 -4.24 26.31
CA ASN A 427 -5.42 -5.41 25.47
C ASN A 427 -4.12 -6.14 25.86
N PHE A 428 -3.53 -5.83 27.01
CA PHE A 428 -2.24 -6.36 27.42
C PHE A 428 -2.39 -7.72 28.12
N ASP A 429 -1.76 -8.76 27.58
CA ASP A 429 -1.70 -10.08 28.24
C ASP A 429 -0.55 -10.09 29.26
N PHE A 430 -0.88 -9.84 30.52
CA PHE A 430 0.07 -9.88 31.63
C PHE A 430 0.45 -11.30 32.07
N GLU A 431 -0.24 -12.34 31.59
CA GLU A 431 0.07 -13.75 31.87
C GLU A 431 0.97 -14.40 30.79
N ALA A 432 1.22 -13.68 29.68
CA ALA A 432 2.12 -14.09 28.61
C ALA A 432 3.58 -14.33 29.07
N GLU A 433 4.39 -14.98 28.23
CA GLU A 433 5.80 -15.21 28.52
C GLU A 433 6.56 -13.89 28.79
N GLN A 434 7.43 -13.87 29.79
CA GLN A 434 8.15 -12.67 30.22
C GLN A 434 8.84 -11.91 29.07
N LYS A 435 9.39 -12.61 28.07
CA LYS A 435 10.00 -11.98 26.88
C LYS A 435 8.97 -11.19 26.06
N GLN A 436 7.75 -11.71 25.92
CA GLN A 436 6.65 -11.08 25.18
C GLN A 436 6.12 -9.87 25.95
N VAL A 437 5.90 -10.00 27.27
CA VAL A 437 5.51 -8.91 28.17
C VAL A 437 6.52 -7.76 28.09
N VAL A 438 7.82 -8.04 28.20
CA VAL A 438 8.88 -7.03 28.10
C VAL A 438 8.89 -6.35 26.72
N ALA A 439 8.72 -7.10 25.63
CA ALA A 439 8.67 -6.53 24.28
C ALA A 439 7.44 -5.63 24.06
N GLN A 440 6.26 -6.03 24.54
CA GLN A 440 5.05 -5.22 24.45
C GLN A 440 5.15 -3.94 25.31
N LEU A 441 5.75 -4.02 26.50
CA LEU A 441 6.03 -2.84 27.33
C LEU A 441 7.04 -1.90 26.66
N GLN A 442 8.09 -2.43 26.01
CA GLN A 442 9.05 -1.61 25.27
C GLN A 442 8.37 -0.85 24.13
N LYS A 443 7.55 -1.53 23.31
CA LYS A 443 6.74 -0.89 22.26
C LYS A 443 5.84 0.23 22.78
N LEU A 444 5.23 0.04 23.94
CA LEU A 444 4.42 1.08 24.57
C LEU A 444 5.28 2.25 25.06
N LEU A 445 6.46 1.99 25.64
CA LEU A 445 7.42 3.02 26.06
C LEU A 445 7.97 3.84 24.88
N ASP A 446 8.23 3.21 23.73
CA ASP A 446 8.74 3.87 22.53
C ASP A 446 7.74 4.90 21.98
N LYS A 447 6.42 4.65 22.09
CA LYS A 447 5.40 5.66 21.74
C LYS A 447 5.53 6.94 22.58
N TYR A 448 5.89 6.85 23.86
CA TYR A 448 6.07 8.05 24.70
C TYR A 448 7.28 8.91 24.28
N ALA A 449 8.26 8.36 23.54
CA ALA A 449 9.37 9.16 23.03
C ALA A 449 8.88 10.27 22.07
N ASN A 450 7.89 9.93 21.24
CA ASN A 450 7.29 10.82 20.22
C ASN A 450 6.02 11.55 20.68
N TYR A 451 5.64 11.41 21.95
CA TYR A 451 4.44 12.01 22.54
C TYR A 451 4.72 13.42 23.11
N ASP A 452 3.81 14.37 22.85
CA ASP A 452 3.73 15.68 23.51
C ASP A 452 2.32 15.85 24.13
N VAL A 453 2.28 15.86 25.47
CA VAL A 453 1.05 15.95 26.28
C VAL A 453 0.20 17.18 25.94
N THR A 454 0.83 18.31 25.60
CA THR A 454 0.11 19.56 25.31
C THR A 454 -0.55 19.49 23.94
N ILE A 455 0.13 18.90 22.94
CA ILE A 455 -0.44 18.66 21.61
C ILE A 455 -1.58 17.65 21.71
N ASP A 456 -1.39 16.54 22.43
CA ASP A 456 -2.38 15.46 22.51
C ASP A 456 -3.69 15.90 23.19
N LYS A 457 -3.59 16.73 24.25
CA LYS A 457 -4.75 17.40 24.86
C LYS A 457 -5.56 18.20 23.85
N GLU A 458 -4.90 19.02 23.04
CA GLU A 458 -5.58 19.87 22.05
C GLU A 458 -6.22 19.02 20.95
N VAL A 459 -5.51 17.98 20.48
CA VAL A 459 -6.05 16.99 19.55
C VAL A 459 -7.30 16.34 20.14
N PHE A 460 -7.27 15.87 21.39
CA PHE A 460 -8.43 15.21 22.00
C PHE A 460 -9.64 16.15 22.14
N VAL A 461 -9.45 17.39 22.58
CA VAL A 461 -10.55 18.38 22.62
C VAL A 461 -11.13 18.63 21.22
N ALA A 462 -10.30 18.63 20.18
CA ALA A 462 -10.75 18.76 18.80
C ALA A 462 -11.50 17.51 18.31
N MET A 463 -10.97 16.30 18.57
CA MET A 463 -11.62 15.03 18.18
C MET A 463 -12.97 14.82 18.87
N LEU A 464 -13.10 15.22 20.15
CA LEU A 464 -14.36 15.18 20.88
C LEU A 464 -15.43 16.04 20.21
N LYS A 465 -15.07 17.24 19.74
CA LYS A 465 -15.97 18.16 19.05
C LYS A 465 -16.29 17.68 17.64
N GLU A 466 -15.28 17.23 16.90
CA GLU A 466 -15.44 16.73 15.54
C GLU A 466 -16.38 15.52 15.52
N TYR A 467 -16.13 14.48 16.34
CA TYR A 467 -17.00 13.30 16.42
C TYR A 467 -18.45 13.67 16.77
N ARG A 468 -18.66 14.46 17.83
CA ARG A 468 -19.98 14.96 18.26
C ARG A 468 -20.72 15.73 17.18
N SER A 469 -20.02 16.37 16.24
CA SER A 469 -20.63 17.11 15.12
C SER A 469 -21.02 16.25 13.91
N LYS A 470 -20.56 14.99 13.84
CA LYS A 470 -20.66 14.12 12.65
C LYS A 470 -21.59 12.93 12.82
N VAL A 471 -21.89 12.52 14.06
CA VAL A 471 -22.72 11.35 14.37
C VAL A 471 -23.98 11.74 15.14
N ASP A 472 -24.99 10.87 15.07
CA ASP A 472 -26.20 11.01 15.90
C ASP A 472 -25.88 10.80 17.41
N GLN A 473 -26.71 11.39 18.28
CA GLN A 473 -26.59 11.24 19.73
C GLN A 473 -26.58 9.75 20.17
N ALA A 474 -27.29 8.87 19.46
CA ALA A 474 -27.30 7.43 19.71
C ALA A 474 -25.92 6.76 19.57
N TYR A 475 -24.94 7.40 18.93
CA TYR A 475 -23.59 6.86 18.72
C TYR A 475 -22.52 7.50 19.61
N LEU A 476 -22.89 8.42 20.51
CA LEU A 476 -21.96 8.99 21.49
C LEU A 476 -21.63 7.97 22.61
N PRO A 477 -20.34 7.77 22.97
CA PRO A 477 -19.95 7.07 24.19
C PRO A 477 -20.36 7.83 25.47
N ASP A 478 -20.48 7.10 26.58
CA ASP A 478 -20.93 7.61 27.89
C ASP A 478 -20.09 8.77 28.45
N LEU A 479 -18.82 8.89 28.02
CA LEU A 479 -17.97 10.05 28.29
C LEU A 479 -18.65 11.39 27.96
N TYR A 480 -19.51 11.44 26.94
CA TYR A 480 -20.20 12.67 26.55
C TYR A 480 -21.30 13.06 27.56
N GLN A 481 -21.98 12.08 28.15
CA GLN A 481 -22.89 12.34 29.27
C GLN A 481 -22.12 12.86 30.48
N THR A 482 -20.91 12.34 30.74
CA THR A 482 -20.02 12.86 31.78
C THR A 482 -19.60 14.31 31.49
N ILE A 483 -19.23 14.64 30.26
CA ILE A 483 -18.93 16.02 29.83
C ILE A 483 -20.13 16.95 30.06
N ASP A 484 -21.33 16.55 29.64
CA ASP A 484 -22.51 17.40 29.70
C ASP A 484 -23.00 17.62 31.15
N THR A 485 -22.92 16.59 31.99
CA THR A 485 -23.46 16.62 33.36
C THR A 485 -22.48 17.09 34.43
N LEU A 486 -21.21 16.66 34.37
CA LEU A 486 -20.20 17.00 35.39
C LEU A 486 -19.32 18.19 34.99
N TYR A 487 -19.13 18.41 33.69
CA TYR A 487 -18.30 19.49 33.14
C TYR A 487 -19.13 20.57 32.42
N GLY A 488 -20.47 20.49 32.47
CA GLY A 488 -21.38 21.49 31.92
C GLY A 488 -21.27 21.67 30.41
N GLY A 489 -20.92 20.61 29.68
CA GLY A 489 -20.69 20.64 28.23
C GLY A 489 -19.30 21.12 27.82
N ASN A 490 -18.35 21.29 28.75
CA ASN A 490 -17.02 21.81 28.46
C ASN A 490 -16.00 20.67 28.22
N GLU A 491 -15.74 20.33 26.95
CA GLU A 491 -14.78 19.27 26.60
C GLU A 491 -13.36 19.58 27.07
N GLN A 492 -12.96 20.86 27.12
CA GLN A 492 -11.62 21.27 27.57
C GLN A 492 -11.42 20.95 29.06
N MET A 493 -12.39 21.27 29.91
CA MET A 493 -12.30 20.97 31.34
C MET A 493 -12.30 19.46 31.62
N TYR A 494 -13.05 18.66 30.85
CA TYR A 494 -13.01 17.20 30.93
C TYR A 494 -11.61 16.66 30.57
N VAL A 495 -11.05 17.07 29.42
CA VAL A 495 -9.72 16.65 28.98
C VAL A 495 -8.63 17.12 29.95
N ASP A 496 -8.70 18.34 30.46
CA ASP A 496 -7.71 18.82 31.44
C ASP A 496 -7.76 18.03 32.74
N SER A 497 -8.97 17.68 33.22
CA SER A 497 -9.17 16.82 34.40
C SER A 497 -8.64 15.40 34.16
N LEU A 498 -8.96 14.80 33.02
CA LEU A 498 -8.54 13.45 32.63
C LEU A 498 -7.01 13.30 32.69
N TYR A 499 -6.27 14.19 32.05
CA TYR A 499 -4.81 14.14 32.00
C TYR A 499 -4.15 14.59 33.32
N ALA A 500 -4.83 15.37 34.15
CA ALA A 500 -4.31 15.75 35.47
C ALA A 500 -4.36 14.59 36.48
N HIS A 501 -5.30 13.65 36.30
CA HIS A 501 -5.53 12.53 37.22
C HIS A 501 -5.05 11.17 36.68
N SER A 502 -4.83 11.03 35.37
CA SER A 502 -4.28 9.80 34.77
C SER A 502 -2.77 9.69 34.95
N GLU A 503 -2.31 8.53 35.41
CA GLU A 503 -0.90 8.20 35.59
C GLU A 503 -0.26 7.70 34.30
N ILE A 504 -1.03 7.15 33.35
CA ILE A 504 -0.53 6.70 32.04
C ILE A 504 -0.24 7.87 31.06
N THR A 505 -0.17 9.10 31.57
CA THR A 505 0.29 10.30 30.83
C THR A 505 1.82 10.43 30.75
N SER A 506 2.59 9.51 31.35
CA SER A 506 4.06 9.52 31.26
C SER A 506 4.67 8.13 31.56
N PRO A 507 5.88 7.81 31.06
CA PRO A 507 6.56 6.54 31.37
C PRO A 507 6.74 6.29 32.86
N ARG A 508 7.04 7.34 33.64
CA ARG A 508 7.19 7.24 35.11
C ARG A 508 5.86 7.01 35.81
N GLY A 509 4.75 7.48 35.25
CA GLY A 509 3.42 7.23 35.79
C GLY A 509 2.87 5.86 35.39
N LEU A 510 3.03 5.45 34.13
CA LEU A 510 2.80 4.08 33.68
C LEU A 510 3.53 3.06 34.55
N LYS A 511 4.80 3.31 34.89
CA LYS A 511 5.54 2.45 35.82
C LYS A 511 4.86 2.32 37.18
N ARG A 512 4.44 3.44 37.81
CA ARG A 512 3.74 3.40 39.12
C ARG A 512 2.38 2.71 39.04
N PHE A 513 1.69 2.87 37.92
CA PHE A 513 0.43 2.22 37.63
C PHE A 513 0.60 0.69 37.56
N LEU A 514 1.62 0.22 36.85
CA LEU A 514 1.97 -1.21 36.74
C LEU A 514 2.59 -1.81 38.02
N GLU A 515 3.12 -0.99 38.93
CA GLU A 515 3.63 -1.42 40.25
C GLU A 515 2.50 -1.66 41.29
N ARG A 516 1.23 -1.38 40.95
CA ARG A 516 0.05 -1.72 41.78
C ARG A 516 -0.42 -3.14 41.50
N ASP A 517 -1.31 -3.65 42.34
CA ASP A 517 -2.15 -4.81 41.98
C ASP A 517 -3.15 -4.37 40.91
N THR A 518 -2.72 -4.45 39.65
CA THR A 518 -3.50 -4.02 38.48
C THR A 518 -4.78 -4.84 38.31
N THR A 519 -4.83 -6.07 38.84
CA THR A 519 -5.98 -7.00 38.76
C THR A 519 -7.30 -6.38 39.21
N PHE A 520 -7.26 -5.50 40.21
CA PHE A 520 -8.46 -4.88 40.81
C PHE A 520 -8.49 -3.35 40.70
N HIS A 521 -7.37 -2.71 40.35
CA HIS A 521 -7.21 -1.26 40.36
C HIS A 521 -6.95 -0.62 38.98
N MET A 522 -6.96 -1.40 37.89
CA MET A 522 -6.74 -0.87 36.54
C MET A 522 -7.75 0.24 36.16
N VAL A 523 -9.00 0.09 36.61
CA VAL A 523 -10.12 1.00 36.33
C VAL A 523 -10.09 2.31 37.15
N ASP A 524 -9.21 2.41 38.15
CA ASP A 524 -9.06 3.62 38.96
C ASP A 524 -8.34 4.75 38.18
N ASP A 525 -7.63 4.43 37.09
CA ASP A 525 -7.07 5.44 36.18
C ASP A 525 -8.16 5.92 35.20
N PRO A 526 -8.45 7.23 35.14
CA PRO A 526 -9.56 7.75 34.34
C PRO A 526 -9.33 7.60 32.83
N ALA A 527 -8.10 7.46 32.35
CA ALA A 527 -7.84 7.18 30.93
C ALA A 527 -8.12 5.71 30.58
N VAL A 528 -7.86 4.78 31.51
CA VAL A 528 -8.24 3.37 31.34
C VAL A 528 -9.77 3.22 31.42
N SER A 529 -10.43 3.89 32.36
CA SER A 529 -11.90 3.90 32.46
C SER A 529 -12.54 4.44 31.17
N LEU A 530 -12.02 5.55 30.62
CA LEU A 530 -12.38 6.04 29.28
C LEU A 530 -12.15 4.98 28.18
N GLY A 531 -11.03 4.25 28.22
CA GLY A 531 -10.76 3.16 27.28
C GLY A 531 -11.84 2.08 27.33
N ILE A 532 -12.39 1.78 28.50
CA ILE A 532 -13.52 0.85 28.68
C ILE A 532 -14.81 1.43 28.09
N ASP A 533 -15.16 2.68 28.38
CA ASP A 533 -16.35 3.34 27.79
C ASP A 533 -16.32 3.29 26.25
N LEU A 534 -15.14 3.54 25.66
CA LEU A 534 -14.89 3.46 24.23
C LEU A 534 -15.04 2.02 23.69
N ILE A 535 -14.48 1.02 24.38
CA ILE A 535 -14.62 -0.40 24.02
C ILE A 535 -16.09 -0.84 24.09
N VAL A 536 -16.82 -0.47 25.15
CA VAL A 536 -18.25 -0.77 25.31
C VAL A 536 -19.04 -0.18 24.14
N LYS A 537 -18.79 1.08 23.77
CA LYS A 537 -19.50 1.71 22.64
C LYS A 537 -19.13 1.10 21.29
N PHE A 538 -17.88 0.70 21.09
CA PHE A 538 -17.44 -0.03 19.91
C PHE A 538 -18.16 -1.38 19.77
N PHE A 539 -18.28 -2.16 20.85
CA PHE A 539 -19.00 -3.44 20.84
C PHE A 539 -20.51 -3.29 20.67
N ASP A 540 -21.15 -2.27 21.24
CA ASP A 540 -22.55 -1.91 20.97
C ASP A 540 -22.78 -1.68 19.48
N MET A 541 -22.00 -0.80 18.85
CA MET A 541 -22.12 -0.53 17.41
C MET A 541 -21.79 -1.77 16.55
N ARG A 542 -20.78 -2.59 16.91
CA ARG A 542 -20.51 -3.87 16.20
C ARG A 542 -21.68 -4.84 16.30
N SER A 543 -22.31 -4.96 17.47
CA SER A 543 -23.48 -5.82 17.69
C SER A 543 -24.66 -5.40 16.81
N GLN A 544 -24.94 -4.09 16.72
CA GLN A 544 -26.02 -3.55 15.89
C GLN A 544 -25.87 -3.85 14.39
N MET A 545 -24.66 -4.10 13.90
CA MET A 545 -24.40 -4.38 12.48
C MET A 545 -23.90 -5.80 12.17
N ALA A 546 -23.91 -6.71 13.15
CA ALA A 546 -23.32 -8.04 13.01
C ALA A 546 -23.96 -8.86 11.88
N GLU A 547 -25.28 -9.10 11.94
CA GLU A 547 -26.02 -9.87 10.93
C GLU A 547 -25.86 -9.28 9.52
N ALA A 548 -25.96 -7.94 9.40
CA ALA A 548 -25.78 -7.25 8.14
C ALA A 548 -24.35 -7.43 7.57
N SER A 549 -23.35 -7.47 8.45
CA SER A 549 -21.94 -7.63 8.03
C SER A 549 -21.63 -9.06 7.60
N ASP A 550 -22.11 -10.07 8.33
CA ASP A 550 -22.00 -11.49 7.95
C ASP A 550 -22.66 -11.74 6.57
N ASN A 551 -23.84 -11.17 6.34
CA ASN A 551 -24.54 -11.27 5.06
C ASN A 551 -23.77 -10.58 3.93
N ILE A 552 -23.21 -9.38 4.17
CA ILE A 552 -22.39 -8.66 3.16
C ILE A 552 -21.12 -9.44 2.80
N GLU A 553 -20.39 -9.99 3.78
CA GLU A 553 -19.17 -10.75 3.50
C GLU A 553 -19.46 -11.99 2.64
N LYS A 554 -20.53 -12.72 3.01
CA LYS A 554 -21.02 -13.85 2.23
C LYS A 554 -21.41 -13.43 0.81
N ASP A 555 -22.21 -12.38 0.68
CA ASP A 555 -22.78 -11.96 -0.60
C ASP A 555 -21.73 -11.33 -1.53
N GLU A 556 -20.77 -10.55 -1.03
CA GLU A 556 -19.65 -10.03 -1.84
C GLU A 556 -18.75 -11.17 -2.35
N ARG A 557 -18.51 -12.21 -1.55
CA ARG A 557 -17.83 -13.44 -2.01
C ARG A 557 -18.62 -14.14 -3.12
N GLU A 558 -19.93 -14.30 -2.95
CA GLU A 558 -20.79 -14.94 -3.95
C GLU A 558 -20.90 -14.09 -5.23
N PHE A 559 -20.93 -12.76 -5.10
CA PHE A 559 -20.86 -11.78 -6.18
C PHE A 559 -19.56 -11.89 -6.97
N ASN A 560 -18.41 -11.89 -6.30
CA ASN A 560 -17.09 -12.11 -6.92
C ASN A 560 -17.09 -13.42 -7.74
N ALA A 561 -17.51 -14.52 -7.10
CA ALA A 561 -17.56 -15.82 -7.73
C ALA A 561 -18.52 -15.85 -8.94
N ALA A 562 -19.67 -15.18 -8.87
CA ALA A 562 -20.64 -15.11 -9.96
C ALA A 562 -20.16 -14.22 -11.12
N MET A 563 -19.53 -13.08 -10.84
CA MET A 563 -18.88 -12.22 -11.82
C MET A 563 -17.79 -12.97 -12.60
N ARG A 564 -16.95 -13.76 -11.89
CA ARG A 564 -15.92 -14.61 -12.50
C ARG A 564 -16.51 -15.72 -13.38
N ARG A 565 -17.63 -16.33 -13.00
CA ARG A 565 -18.33 -17.33 -13.83
C ARG A 565 -19.02 -16.72 -15.05
N MET A 566 -19.59 -15.53 -14.93
CA MET A 566 -20.22 -14.83 -16.06
C MET A 566 -19.20 -14.46 -17.14
N TYR A 567 -17.99 -14.04 -16.74
CA TYR A 567 -16.90 -13.69 -17.64
C TYR A 567 -15.79 -14.76 -17.62
N ALA A 568 -16.13 -16.05 -17.70
CA ALA A 568 -15.15 -17.14 -17.59
C ALA A 568 -14.00 -17.09 -18.64
N ASP A 569 -14.20 -16.40 -19.77
CA ASP A 569 -13.19 -16.16 -20.80
C ASP A 569 -12.28 -14.94 -20.51
N ARG A 570 -12.52 -14.16 -19.44
CA ARG A 570 -11.65 -13.06 -19.01
C ARG A 570 -10.49 -13.61 -18.18
N ASN A 571 -9.29 -13.15 -18.49
CA ASN A 571 -8.11 -13.39 -17.67
C ASN A 571 -8.20 -12.57 -16.36
N PHE A 572 -8.59 -13.21 -15.26
CA PHE A 572 -8.69 -12.57 -13.94
C PHE A 572 -7.38 -12.66 -13.15
N TYR A 573 -7.10 -11.60 -12.39
CA TYR A 573 -6.07 -11.53 -11.36
C TYR A 573 -6.74 -11.21 -10.00
N PRO A 574 -6.21 -11.68 -8.88
CA PRO A 574 -6.82 -11.40 -7.58
C PRO A 574 -6.51 -9.99 -7.09
N ASP A 575 -7.37 -9.46 -6.22
CA ASP A 575 -7.08 -8.27 -5.43
C ASP A 575 -5.75 -8.38 -4.68
N ALA A 576 -5.10 -7.25 -4.40
CA ALA A 576 -3.92 -7.19 -3.55
C ALA A 576 -4.24 -7.59 -2.09
N ASN A 577 -3.27 -8.19 -1.42
CA ASN A 577 -3.39 -8.68 -0.04
C ASN A 577 -2.01 -8.81 0.66
N SER A 578 -1.12 -7.85 0.45
CA SER A 578 0.26 -7.81 0.99
C SER A 578 1.14 -9.01 0.62
N THR A 579 0.88 -9.66 -0.52
CA THR A 579 1.69 -10.76 -1.08
C THR A 579 2.44 -10.32 -2.33
N MET A 580 3.52 -11.04 -2.70
CA MET A 580 4.32 -10.66 -3.87
C MET A 580 3.53 -10.79 -5.18
N ARG A 581 3.38 -9.68 -5.91
CA ARG A 581 2.75 -9.60 -7.23
C ARG A 581 3.70 -9.05 -8.29
N LEU A 582 3.28 -9.25 -9.53
CA LEU A 582 3.88 -8.74 -10.76
C LEU A 582 2.84 -7.88 -11.49
N SER A 583 3.19 -6.65 -11.83
CA SER A 583 2.53 -5.92 -12.91
C SER A 583 3.51 -5.70 -14.07
N PHE A 584 3.01 -5.59 -15.30
CA PHE A 584 3.84 -5.40 -16.50
C PHE A 584 3.10 -4.54 -17.52
N GLY A 585 3.86 -3.92 -18.42
CA GLY A 585 3.36 -2.86 -19.29
C GLY A 585 4.52 -2.15 -19.99
N THR A 586 4.37 -0.86 -20.25
CA THR A 586 5.36 -0.02 -20.93
C THR A 586 5.53 1.37 -20.29
N ILE A 587 6.68 1.98 -20.53
CA ILE A 587 6.96 3.39 -20.23
C ILE A 587 6.32 4.26 -21.30
N GLY A 588 5.56 5.28 -20.91
CA GLY A 588 4.87 6.14 -21.85
C GLY A 588 4.07 7.28 -21.24
N SER A 589 3.90 8.33 -22.04
CA SER A 589 3.21 9.59 -21.73
C SER A 589 1.72 9.41 -21.45
N TYR A 590 1.05 10.45 -20.96
CA TYR A 590 -0.42 10.49 -20.86
C TYR A 590 -0.99 11.90 -20.89
N SER A 591 -2.25 12.03 -21.27
CA SER A 591 -2.99 13.30 -21.29
C SER A 591 -3.91 13.40 -20.05
N PRO A 592 -3.60 14.22 -19.02
CA PRO A 592 -4.40 14.28 -17.79
C PRO A 592 -5.79 14.94 -17.97
N TYR A 593 -5.92 15.78 -19.00
CA TYR A 593 -7.12 16.50 -19.41
C TYR A 593 -6.95 17.03 -20.86
N ASP A 594 -8.04 17.47 -21.47
CA ASP A 594 -8.04 18.00 -22.84
C ASP A 594 -7.07 19.18 -23.01
N GLY A 595 -6.22 19.12 -24.04
CA GLY A 595 -5.23 20.14 -24.35
C GLY A 595 -3.92 20.09 -23.54
N ALA A 596 -3.69 19.06 -22.72
CA ALA A 596 -2.42 18.86 -22.02
C ALA A 596 -1.89 17.44 -22.19
N ASP A 597 -0.57 17.32 -22.36
CA ASP A 597 0.18 16.07 -22.42
C ASP A 597 1.34 16.12 -21.42
N TYR A 598 1.49 15.07 -20.62
CA TYR A 598 2.61 14.88 -19.72
C TYR A 598 3.58 13.84 -20.28
N ASP A 599 4.85 14.24 -20.43
CA ASP A 599 5.95 13.38 -20.88
C ASP A 599 6.21 12.23 -19.87
N TYR A 600 6.90 11.18 -20.33
CA TYR A 600 7.12 9.96 -19.56
C TYR A 600 8.28 10.01 -18.56
N TYR A 601 9.01 11.13 -18.51
CA TYR A 601 10.13 11.37 -17.60
C TYR A 601 10.22 12.84 -17.20
N THR A 602 10.92 13.10 -16.11
CA THR A 602 11.30 14.45 -15.67
C THR A 602 12.81 14.56 -15.54
N THR A 603 13.35 15.78 -15.59
CA THR A 603 14.79 16.03 -15.38
C THR A 603 15.03 17.05 -14.27
N VAL A 604 16.28 17.16 -13.82
CA VAL A 604 16.70 18.07 -12.74
C VAL A 604 16.34 19.53 -13.00
N LYS A 605 16.13 19.92 -14.26
CA LYS A 605 15.59 21.23 -14.63
C LYS A 605 14.28 21.57 -13.92
N GLY A 606 13.38 20.60 -13.77
CA GLY A 606 12.10 20.80 -13.09
C GLY A 606 12.23 21.04 -11.58
N ILE A 607 13.32 20.60 -10.95
CA ILE A 607 13.64 20.94 -9.55
C ILE A 607 13.90 22.44 -9.45
N PHE A 608 14.74 23.01 -10.34
CA PHE A 608 15.00 24.45 -10.36
C PHE A 608 13.77 25.29 -10.71
N GLU A 609 12.90 24.78 -11.57
CA GLU A 609 11.64 25.45 -11.92
C GLU A 609 10.71 25.51 -10.70
N LYS A 610 10.49 24.39 -9.99
CA LYS A 610 9.66 24.34 -8.78
C LYS A 610 10.24 25.14 -7.61
N VAL A 611 11.56 25.05 -7.33
CA VAL A 611 12.24 25.87 -6.30
C VAL A 611 12.03 27.38 -6.53
N LYS A 612 11.99 27.81 -7.80
CA LYS A 612 11.78 29.21 -8.17
C LYS A 612 10.30 29.62 -8.06
N GLU A 613 9.38 28.78 -8.53
CA GLU A 613 7.94 29.05 -8.53
C GLU A 613 7.38 29.07 -7.10
N HIS A 614 7.82 28.13 -6.26
CA HIS A 614 7.40 27.97 -4.86
C HIS A 614 8.39 28.60 -3.87
N SER A 615 8.99 29.74 -4.23
CA SER A 615 10.00 30.41 -3.40
C SER A 615 9.46 30.79 -2.01
N GLY A 616 9.98 30.13 -0.97
CA GLY A 616 9.58 30.34 0.44
C GLY A 616 8.64 29.26 0.97
N ASP A 617 8.23 28.31 0.14
CA ASP A 617 7.49 27.12 0.52
C ASP A 617 8.44 26.04 1.06
N PRO A 618 8.24 25.51 2.29
CA PRO A 618 9.05 24.43 2.83
C PRO A 618 9.04 23.14 2.00
N ASP A 619 7.93 22.84 1.29
CA ASP A 619 7.79 21.64 0.46
C ASP A 619 8.85 21.58 -0.66
N PHE A 620 9.26 22.75 -1.16
CA PHE A 620 10.18 22.92 -2.28
C PHE A 620 11.55 23.48 -1.86
N ALA A 621 11.86 23.46 -0.56
CA ALA A 621 13.16 23.89 -0.04
C ALA A 621 14.26 22.85 -0.30
N VAL A 622 15.37 23.28 -0.90
CA VAL A 622 16.52 22.43 -1.26
C VAL A 622 17.83 23.03 -0.74
N GLN A 623 18.76 22.23 -0.22
CA GLN A 623 20.03 22.74 0.27
C GLN A 623 20.84 23.37 -0.88
N PRO A 624 21.57 24.48 -0.63
CA PRO A 624 22.39 25.12 -1.66
C PRO A 624 23.44 24.21 -2.30
N GLU A 625 23.97 23.23 -1.57
CA GLU A 625 24.93 22.25 -2.08
C GLU A 625 24.33 21.26 -3.08
N VAL A 626 23.07 20.84 -2.87
CA VAL A 626 22.33 20.00 -3.84
C VAL A 626 22.08 20.81 -5.10
N LEU A 627 21.58 22.05 -4.98
CA LEU A 627 21.37 22.93 -6.14
C LEU A 627 22.67 23.21 -6.89
N SER A 628 23.79 23.41 -6.20
CA SER A 628 25.12 23.58 -6.80
C SER A 628 25.58 22.34 -7.55
N LEU A 629 25.40 21.14 -6.97
CA LEU A 629 25.71 19.87 -7.61
C LEU A 629 24.89 19.67 -8.90
N LEU A 630 23.56 19.87 -8.83
CA LEU A 630 22.68 19.72 -9.99
C LEU A 630 22.97 20.77 -11.08
N ALA A 631 23.32 22.00 -10.69
CA ALA A 631 23.65 23.08 -11.63
C ALA A 631 25.01 22.89 -12.34
N SER A 632 25.87 21.99 -11.84
CA SER A 632 27.19 21.74 -12.45
C SER A 632 27.11 21.04 -13.82
N GLY A 633 26.04 20.27 -14.06
CA GLY A 633 25.91 19.43 -15.25
C GLY A 633 26.86 18.22 -15.31
N ASP A 634 27.70 17.98 -14.30
CA ASP A 634 28.63 16.82 -14.26
C ASP A 634 27.91 15.52 -13.83
N PHE A 635 26.96 15.11 -14.64
CA PHE A 635 26.19 13.88 -14.46
C PHE A 635 26.96 12.61 -14.81
N GLY A 636 28.10 12.74 -15.49
CA GLY A 636 28.98 11.63 -15.86
C GLY A 636 28.24 10.49 -16.57
N ARG A 637 28.43 9.25 -16.09
CA ARG A 637 27.81 8.04 -16.68
C ARG A 637 26.30 7.89 -16.41
N TYR A 638 25.71 8.77 -15.62
CA TYR A 638 24.29 8.71 -15.24
C TYR A 638 23.40 9.58 -16.14
N ALA A 639 24.01 10.42 -16.99
CA ALA A 639 23.30 11.25 -17.94
C ALA A 639 22.46 10.42 -18.94
N ASP A 640 21.40 11.04 -19.47
CA ASP A 640 20.66 10.55 -20.62
C ASP A 640 21.45 10.74 -21.93
N GLU A 641 20.86 10.35 -23.06
CA GLU A 641 21.49 10.49 -24.39
C GLU A 641 21.71 11.95 -24.83
N LYS A 642 21.07 12.93 -24.15
CA LYS A 642 21.20 14.36 -24.40
C LYS A 642 22.21 15.03 -23.46
N GLY A 643 22.67 14.34 -22.43
CA GLY A 643 23.55 14.87 -21.39
C GLY A 643 22.81 15.51 -20.21
N ASP A 644 21.50 15.31 -20.07
CA ASP A 644 20.71 15.77 -18.92
C ASP A 644 20.51 14.64 -17.90
N MET A 645 20.01 14.96 -16.70
CA MET A 645 19.74 13.99 -15.63
C MET A 645 18.24 13.76 -15.47
N ASN A 646 17.76 12.58 -15.87
CA ASN A 646 16.40 12.13 -15.54
C ASN A 646 16.27 11.91 -14.03
N VAL A 647 15.15 12.31 -13.43
CA VAL A 647 14.88 12.20 -11.98
C VAL A 647 13.81 11.14 -11.71
N CYS A 648 12.66 11.26 -12.36
CA CYS A 648 11.57 10.30 -12.27
C CYS A 648 11.09 9.88 -13.68
N PHE A 649 10.36 8.77 -13.75
CA PHE A 649 9.66 8.31 -14.95
C PHE A 649 8.31 7.70 -14.62
N ILE A 650 7.49 7.49 -15.65
CA ILE A 650 6.18 6.83 -15.54
C ILE A 650 6.04 5.64 -16.48
N SER A 651 5.29 4.65 -16.00
CA SER A 651 4.85 3.47 -16.76
C SER A 651 3.36 3.26 -16.55
N ASN A 652 2.70 2.49 -17.42
CA ASN A 652 1.31 2.07 -17.21
C ASN A 652 1.17 0.83 -16.31
N ASN A 653 2.18 0.50 -15.49
CA ASN A 653 2.09 -0.61 -14.54
C ASN A 653 1.02 -0.35 -13.46
N ASP A 654 0.28 -1.39 -13.08
CA ASP A 654 -0.74 -1.36 -12.03
C ASP A 654 -0.11 -1.46 -10.64
N ILE A 655 -0.37 -0.47 -9.79
CA ILE A 655 0.15 -0.36 -8.41
C ILE A 655 -0.91 0.20 -7.45
N THR A 656 -0.63 0.03 -6.17
CA THR A 656 -1.34 0.57 -5.00
C THR A 656 -0.33 0.75 -3.84
N GLY A 657 -0.78 1.19 -2.66
CA GLY A 657 0.03 1.21 -1.44
C GLY A 657 0.74 -0.14 -1.18
N GLY A 658 1.92 -0.12 -0.58
CA GLY A 658 2.79 -1.31 -0.44
C GLY A 658 3.67 -1.63 -1.66
N ASN A 659 3.34 -1.10 -2.85
CA ASN A 659 4.29 -1.09 -3.97
C ASN A 659 5.43 -0.08 -3.78
N SER A 660 5.38 0.78 -2.78
CA SER A 660 6.50 1.64 -2.42
C SER A 660 7.79 0.83 -2.25
N GLY A 661 8.83 1.18 -2.99
CA GLY A 661 10.13 0.51 -3.05
C GLY A 661 10.16 -0.71 -3.98
N SER A 662 9.08 -0.97 -4.73
CA SER A 662 9.05 -2.09 -5.70
C SER A 662 10.03 -1.85 -6.82
N ALA A 663 10.78 -2.88 -7.17
CA ALA A 663 11.69 -2.80 -8.31
C ALA A 663 10.92 -2.73 -9.62
N MET A 664 11.25 -1.71 -10.42
CA MET A 664 10.81 -1.56 -11.80
C MET A 664 11.91 -2.06 -12.71
N PHE A 665 11.66 -3.14 -13.44
CA PHE A 665 12.62 -3.83 -14.29
C PHE A 665 12.31 -3.67 -15.78
N ASN A 666 13.36 -3.64 -16.60
CA ASN A 666 13.24 -3.75 -18.06
C ASN A 666 12.94 -5.19 -18.53
N GLY A 667 12.82 -5.38 -19.84
CA GLY A 667 12.56 -6.70 -20.45
C GLY A 667 13.63 -7.77 -20.21
N ASN A 668 14.83 -7.41 -19.74
CA ASN A 668 15.91 -8.34 -19.38
C ASN A 668 15.93 -8.72 -17.89
N GLY A 669 15.11 -8.06 -17.05
CA GLY A 669 15.16 -8.20 -15.59
C GLY A 669 16.22 -7.31 -14.92
N GLU A 670 16.55 -6.17 -15.55
CA GLU A 670 17.52 -5.19 -15.05
C GLU A 670 16.78 -3.99 -14.46
N LEU A 671 17.22 -3.52 -13.30
CA LEU A 671 16.57 -2.45 -12.53
C LEU A 671 16.67 -1.12 -13.29
N LEU A 672 15.52 -0.51 -13.55
CA LEU A 672 15.34 0.84 -14.10
C LEU A 672 15.11 1.90 -13.00
N GLY A 673 14.53 1.48 -11.87
CA GLY A 673 14.13 2.37 -10.79
C GLY A 673 13.28 1.69 -9.72
N LEU A 674 12.79 2.48 -8.79
CA LEU A 674 11.84 2.04 -7.75
C LEU A 674 10.50 2.74 -7.94
N ALA A 675 9.40 1.99 -7.93
CA ALA A 675 8.07 2.56 -7.82
C ALA A 675 7.90 3.24 -6.46
N PHE A 676 7.30 4.43 -6.42
CA PHE A 676 7.07 5.15 -5.17
C PHE A 676 5.70 5.83 -5.06
N ASP A 677 5.00 6.06 -6.17
CA ASP A 677 3.72 6.76 -6.16
C ASP A 677 2.87 6.44 -7.40
N GLY A 678 1.58 6.75 -7.35
CA GLY A 678 0.67 6.79 -8.50
C GLY A 678 0.37 8.24 -8.94
N ASN A 679 -0.45 8.40 -9.97
CA ASN A 679 -0.87 9.72 -10.46
C ASN A 679 -2.32 10.08 -10.11
N TRP A 680 -2.54 11.38 -9.92
CA TRP A 680 -3.76 11.96 -9.37
C TRP A 680 -5.03 11.67 -10.17
N GLU A 681 -4.93 11.61 -11.51
CA GLU A 681 -6.07 11.35 -12.38
C GLU A 681 -6.65 9.95 -12.19
N ALA A 682 -5.85 9.02 -11.69
CA ALA A 682 -6.18 7.60 -11.57
C ALA A 682 -6.33 7.13 -10.11
N MET A 683 -6.56 8.02 -9.16
CA MET A 683 -6.68 7.68 -7.72
C MET A 683 -7.81 6.69 -7.36
N SER A 684 -8.68 6.31 -8.30
CA SER A 684 -9.58 5.15 -8.15
C SER A 684 -8.92 3.80 -8.48
N SER A 685 -7.58 3.77 -8.62
CA SER A 685 -6.76 2.62 -9.02
C SER A 685 -6.82 1.43 -8.08
N ASP A 686 -7.49 1.51 -6.93
CA ASP A 686 -7.76 0.35 -6.08
C ASP A 686 -9.08 -0.33 -6.46
N ILE A 687 -9.98 0.35 -7.18
CA ILE A 687 -11.36 -0.08 -7.44
C ILE A 687 -11.58 -0.38 -8.93
N VAL A 688 -11.02 0.43 -9.83
CA VAL A 688 -11.04 0.26 -11.30
C VAL A 688 -9.73 0.80 -11.88
N PHE A 689 -9.11 0.02 -12.77
CA PHE A 689 -7.93 0.45 -13.54
C PHE A 689 -8.37 1.28 -14.75
N GLU A 690 -7.67 2.38 -15.02
CA GLU A 690 -8.03 3.32 -16.09
C GLU A 690 -6.84 3.49 -17.05
N PRO A 691 -6.71 2.63 -18.10
CA PRO A 691 -5.48 2.54 -18.91
C PRO A 691 -5.01 3.86 -19.54
N GLU A 692 -5.97 4.71 -19.91
CA GLU A 692 -5.72 6.00 -20.56
C GLU A 692 -4.93 6.97 -19.67
N VAL A 693 -5.12 6.91 -18.34
CA VAL A 693 -4.56 7.89 -17.38
C VAL A 693 -3.75 7.28 -16.24
N GLN A 694 -3.89 6.00 -15.91
CA GLN A 694 -3.21 5.39 -14.78
C GLN A 694 -1.72 5.19 -15.07
N ARG A 695 -0.87 5.72 -14.19
CA ARG A 695 0.58 5.63 -14.27
C ARG A 695 1.21 5.34 -12.90
N CYS A 696 2.12 4.39 -12.90
CA CYS A 696 3.07 4.15 -11.80
C CYS A 696 4.26 5.10 -11.97
N ILE A 697 4.56 5.89 -10.94
CA ILE A 697 5.68 6.82 -10.86
C ILE A 697 6.88 6.11 -10.23
N GLY A 698 8.00 6.11 -10.93
CA GLY A 698 9.27 5.54 -10.50
C GLY A 698 10.38 6.59 -10.38
N VAL A 699 11.27 6.43 -9.39
CA VAL A 699 12.52 7.20 -9.31
C VAL A 699 13.57 6.52 -10.20
N ASP A 700 14.27 7.29 -11.02
CA ASP A 700 15.26 6.76 -11.97
C ASP A 700 16.49 6.25 -11.22
N VAL A 701 16.89 4.99 -11.48
CA VAL A 701 18.06 4.40 -10.81
C VAL A 701 19.34 5.18 -11.09
N ARG A 702 19.45 5.86 -12.25
CA ARG A 702 20.60 6.70 -12.57
C ARG A 702 20.67 7.92 -11.65
N TYR A 703 19.53 8.51 -11.29
CA TYR A 703 19.46 9.59 -10.30
C TYR A 703 19.84 9.08 -8.90
N MET A 704 19.33 7.92 -8.50
CA MET A 704 19.67 7.30 -7.22
C MET A 704 21.19 7.11 -7.09
N LEU A 705 21.81 6.48 -8.09
CA LEU A 705 23.26 6.22 -8.09
C LEU A 705 24.09 7.51 -8.18
N PHE A 706 23.64 8.52 -8.94
CA PHE A 706 24.26 9.84 -8.96
C PHE A 706 24.24 10.51 -7.58
N ILE A 707 23.11 10.48 -6.88
CA ILE A 707 22.99 11.06 -5.53
C ILE A 707 23.86 10.31 -4.53
N ILE A 708 23.90 8.97 -4.56
CA ILE A 708 24.80 8.16 -3.72
C ILE A 708 26.28 8.53 -3.99
N GLU A 709 26.71 8.56 -5.25
CA GLU A 709 28.12 8.77 -5.60
C GLU A 709 28.58 10.22 -5.43
N LYS A 710 27.79 11.20 -5.90
CA LYS A 710 28.23 12.60 -6.04
C LYS A 710 27.82 13.49 -4.86
N PHE A 711 26.59 13.33 -4.35
CA PHE A 711 26.15 14.03 -3.15
C PHE A 711 26.66 13.31 -1.89
N GLY A 712 26.34 12.02 -1.76
CA GLY A 712 26.77 11.17 -0.64
C GLY A 712 28.26 10.89 -0.57
N LYS A 713 29.01 11.12 -1.66
CA LYS A 713 30.44 10.78 -1.80
C LYS A 713 30.72 9.29 -1.50
N ALA A 714 29.71 8.43 -1.69
CA ALA A 714 29.71 7.05 -1.26
C ALA A 714 30.09 6.09 -2.40
N SER A 715 31.21 6.38 -3.08
CA SER A 715 31.70 5.57 -4.21
C SER A 715 32.00 4.11 -3.85
N GLN A 716 32.17 3.79 -2.57
CA GLN A 716 32.29 2.41 -2.07
C GLN A 716 31.00 1.61 -2.26
N LEU A 717 29.83 2.19 -1.99
CA LEU A 717 28.54 1.51 -2.17
C LEU A 717 28.31 1.18 -3.64
N ILE A 718 28.70 2.10 -4.54
CA ILE A 718 28.61 1.95 -5.98
C ILE A 718 29.48 0.79 -6.51
N GLN A 719 30.57 0.45 -5.83
CA GLN A 719 31.46 -0.68 -6.19
C GLN A 719 30.89 -2.04 -5.81
N GLU A 720 29.97 -2.10 -4.84
CA GLU A 720 29.27 -3.33 -4.47
C GLU A 720 28.17 -3.73 -5.48
N LEU A 721 27.72 -2.79 -6.31
CA LEU A 721 26.55 -2.98 -7.17
C LEU A 721 26.87 -3.71 -8.47
N LYS A 722 25.97 -4.61 -8.85
CA LYS A 722 26.02 -5.26 -10.17
C LYS A 722 25.47 -4.33 -11.25
N ILE A 723 26.33 -3.51 -11.85
CA ILE A 723 25.96 -2.55 -12.90
C ILE A 723 26.30 -3.09 -14.29
N GLU A 724 25.29 -3.20 -15.14
CA GLU A 724 25.38 -3.47 -16.58
C GLU A 724 25.42 -2.12 -17.34
N ASP A 725 26.59 -1.73 -17.84
CA ASP A 725 26.83 -0.51 -18.63
C ASP A 725 27.22 -0.92 -20.06
N ARG A 726 26.25 -0.94 -20.98
CA ARG A 726 26.47 -1.35 -22.39
C ARG A 726 26.94 -0.21 -23.29
N LYS A 727 27.16 0.99 -22.73
CA LYS A 727 27.67 2.18 -23.45
C LYS A 727 29.20 2.23 -23.46
N LYS A 728 29.87 1.20 -22.93
CA LYS A 728 31.32 0.93 -22.99
C LYS A 728 31.62 -0.42 -23.61
#